data_AF-A0A4C1TS72-F1
#
_entry.id   AF-A0A4C1TS72-F1
#
_cell.length_a   1.000
_cell.length_b   1.000
_cell.length_c   1.000
_cell.angle_alpha   90.00
_cell.angle_beta   90.00
_cell.angle_gamma   90.00
#
_symmetry.space_group_name_H-M   'P 1'
#
loop_
_entity.id
_entity.type
_entity.pdbx_description
1 polymer ?
#
loop_
_entity_poly.entity_id
_entity_poly.type
_entity_poly.pdbx_seq_one_letter_code
_entity_poly.pdbx_strand_id
1 'polypeptide(L)'
;MAGTMRKKTQVSFVIRDEEERRHKNGVSSLQLDPLQGRLYSAGRDGIIRVWHTGSGVQDRYIQSMEHHTDWVNDIVLCCGGKNLISASSDTTVKVWNAHKGFCMSTLRTHKDYVRTLAYAKDKEQVASAGLDRAIFLWDVNTLTALTASNNTVTTSSLVGNKESIYSLAMNPPGTIIVSGSTEKVLRVWDPRNCTRLMKLKGHSDNVKALVVSRDGSQCVSGSSDGTIKLWSLPQQRCVSTIRVHSEAVWALLATENFTHIISGGRDKLVIITELRNPENSMVVCEESAPILKLCFTADQQGVWVSTSESDIRCWKLPPLSTLHSDAFNQTMYNSNVYQTTPICHIPGGPAIRHYTVLNDKRHILTKDTANNVALYDVLKASKVEDLGEIDYDEEVKKRFKMVYVPNWFNVDLKTGMLTIHLGQDEVDCLSAWVSAKEAGLTMENDQKVNFGALLLQALLEHWNHPNRVNESGQKIIGNNFFSVPLHTPLIFSEVGGRTLYRLQVGDASGETEGNLLSETVPSWVVDVAIEMVAPKLNKLPFYLLPHSTCQSKQDRQKKDRLVANDFIQCRKVSEHVVEKILGSGDMNGATGTTGSTKSNSNGDSTNEAPEEKVELLCCDQEEKIDGLPPMDTSHASGVTSALLASWEGIGYLV
;
A
#
# COMPACT_ATOMS: atom_id res chain seq x y z
N MET A 1 8.88 14.03 32.62
CA MET A 1 8.03 13.34 31.64
C MET A 1 8.20 14.04 30.30
N ALA A 2 9.05 13.51 29.42
CA ALA A 2 9.08 13.98 28.04
C ALA A 2 7.78 13.50 27.40
N GLY A 3 6.87 14.42 27.09
CA GLY A 3 5.66 14.09 26.34
C GLY A 3 6.10 13.53 25.00
N THR A 4 5.91 12.23 24.78
CA THR A 4 6.00 11.64 23.44
C THR A 4 4.98 12.39 22.58
N MET A 5 5.47 13.26 21.69
CA MET A 5 4.67 13.79 20.59
C MET A 5 3.99 12.58 19.94
N ARG A 6 2.66 12.52 20.03
CA ARG A 6 1.88 11.49 19.33
C ARG A 6 2.25 11.61 17.86
N LYS A 7 2.71 10.53 17.24
CA LYS A 7 3.03 10.53 15.81
C LYS A 7 1.75 10.93 15.06
N LYS A 8 1.92 11.69 13.98
CA LYS A 8 0.81 12.11 13.12
C LYS A 8 0.07 10.86 12.62
N THR A 9 -1.25 10.96 12.55
CA THR A 9 -2.13 9.89 12.04
C THR A 9 -2.43 10.19 10.57
N GLN A 10 -2.17 9.22 9.71
CA GLN A 10 -2.49 9.22 8.30
C GLN A 10 -3.77 8.42 8.06
N VAL A 11 -4.66 8.98 7.24
CA VAL A 11 -5.88 8.31 6.75
C VAL A 11 -5.59 7.72 5.38
N SER A 12 -5.94 6.45 5.18
CA SER A 12 -5.71 5.74 3.92
C SER A 12 -6.91 4.89 3.55
N PHE A 13 -7.12 4.66 2.26
CA PHE A 13 -8.14 3.73 1.78
C PHE A 13 -7.65 2.94 0.56
N VAL A 14 -8.31 1.84 0.25
CA VAL A 14 -7.94 0.96 -0.87
C VAL A 14 -9.06 0.91 -1.90
N ILE A 15 -8.75 1.22 -3.15
CA ILE A 15 -9.69 1.07 -4.26
C ILE A 15 -9.60 -0.36 -4.78
N ARG A 16 -10.66 -1.13 -4.58
CA ARG A 16 -10.74 -2.57 -4.92
C ARG A 16 -12.18 -3.04 -5.07
N ASP A 17 -12.35 -4.25 -5.56
CA ASP A 17 -13.64 -4.94 -5.53
C ASP A 17 -13.93 -5.45 -4.12
N GLU A 18 -15.21 -5.72 -3.84
CA GLU A 18 -15.67 -6.22 -2.53
C GLU A 18 -14.96 -7.53 -2.18
N GLU A 19 -14.94 -8.48 -3.12
CA GLU A 19 -14.29 -9.77 -2.94
C GLU A 19 -13.10 -9.95 -3.88
N GLU A 20 -11.90 -9.97 -3.29
CA GLU A 20 -10.66 -10.22 -4.03
C GLU A 20 -10.29 -11.72 -3.96
N ARG A 21 -10.93 -12.55 -4.78
CA ARG A 21 -10.79 -14.02 -4.73
C ARG A 21 -9.40 -14.54 -5.09
N ARG A 22 -8.61 -13.77 -5.84
CA ARG A 22 -7.25 -14.13 -6.27
C ARG A 22 -6.22 -13.22 -5.66
N HIS A 23 -5.00 -13.72 -5.47
CA HIS A 23 -3.90 -12.88 -5.00
C HIS A 23 -3.60 -11.76 -6.01
N LYS A 24 -3.48 -10.52 -5.53
CA LYS A 24 -3.12 -9.34 -6.35
C LYS A 24 -1.64 -9.00 -6.30
N ASN A 25 -0.83 -9.79 -5.60
CA ASN A 25 0.62 -9.66 -5.57
C ASN A 25 1.25 -11.01 -5.14
N GLY A 26 2.57 -11.07 -5.05
CA GLY A 26 3.33 -12.28 -4.67
C GLY A 26 2.87 -12.94 -3.36
N VAL A 27 3.12 -14.23 -3.22
CA VAL A 27 2.72 -15.00 -2.02
C VAL A 27 3.95 -15.34 -1.18
N SER A 28 4.02 -14.76 0.03
CA SER A 28 5.22 -14.83 0.88
C SER A 28 5.36 -16.14 1.66
N SER A 29 4.24 -16.78 2.00
CA SER A 29 4.26 -18.00 2.80
C SER A 29 3.04 -18.89 2.54
N LEU A 30 3.19 -20.18 2.80
CA LEU A 30 2.21 -21.23 2.57
C LEU A 30 2.15 -22.15 3.81
N GLN A 31 0.95 -22.60 4.16
CA GLN A 31 0.73 -23.63 5.19
C GLN A 31 -0.36 -24.59 4.75
N LEU A 32 -0.16 -25.89 4.94
CA LEU A 32 -1.13 -26.92 4.60
C LEU A 32 -1.77 -27.49 5.86
N ASP A 33 -3.09 -27.60 5.86
CA ASP A 33 -3.85 -28.48 6.73
C ASP A 33 -4.10 -29.82 6.01
N PRO A 34 -3.38 -30.89 6.37
CA PRO A 34 -3.54 -32.20 5.73
C PRO A 34 -4.84 -32.89 6.13
N LEU A 35 -5.43 -32.55 7.29
CA LEU A 35 -6.66 -33.19 7.77
C LEU A 35 -7.88 -32.69 7.00
N GLN A 36 -7.90 -31.39 6.67
CA GLN A 36 -9.00 -30.76 5.95
C GLN A 36 -8.76 -30.60 4.45
N GLY A 37 -7.54 -30.89 3.97
CA GLY A 37 -7.17 -30.62 2.57
C GLY A 37 -7.26 -29.13 2.23
N ARG A 38 -6.79 -28.27 3.14
CA ARG A 38 -6.81 -26.81 3.00
C ARG A 38 -5.41 -26.23 2.91
N LEU A 39 -5.14 -25.44 1.89
CA LEU A 39 -3.91 -24.66 1.77
C LEU A 39 -4.22 -23.21 2.18
N TYR A 40 -3.41 -22.67 3.08
CA TYR A 40 -3.42 -21.27 3.47
C TYR A 40 -2.26 -20.56 2.77
N SER A 41 -2.52 -19.40 2.17
CA SER A 41 -1.52 -18.59 1.50
C SER A 41 -1.49 -17.16 2.04
N ALA A 42 -0.29 -16.68 2.36
CA ALA A 42 -0.05 -15.33 2.85
C ALA A 42 0.35 -14.41 1.70
N GLY A 43 -0.55 -13.53 1.28
CA GLY A 43 -0.32 -12.62 0.17
C GLY A 43 0.43 -11.35 0.57
N ARG A 44 1.26 -10.85 -0.35
CA ARG A 44 1.80 -9.48 -0.31
C ARG A 44 0.73 -8.42 -0.61
N ASP A 45 -0.48 -8.83 -0.94
CA ASP A 45 -1.66 -7.97 -1.02
C ASP A 45 -2.32 -7.68 0.35
N GLY A 46 -1.76 -8.23 1.43
CA GLY A 46 -2.27 -8.04 2.80
C GLY A 46 -3.39 -9.01 3.18
N ILE A 47 -3.71 -9.97 2.31
CA ILE A 47 -4.83 -10.89 2.48
C ILE A 47 -4.29 -12.33 2.61
N ILE A 48 -4.80 -13.06 3.58
CA ILE A 48 -4.58 -14.51 3.70
C ILE A 48 -5.76 -15.22 3.02
N ARG A 49 -5.50 -16.18 2.15
CA ARG A 49 -6.55 -16.94 1.45
C ARG A 49 -6.49 -18.42 1.80
N VAL A 50 -7.64 -19.07 1.74
CA VAL A 50 -7.79 -20.50 2.00
C VAL A 50 -8.28 -21.20 0.74
N TRP A 51 -7.62 -22.31 0.39
CA TRP A 51 -7.85 -23.05 -0.85
C TRP A 51 -8.10 -24.54 -0.62
N HIS A 52 -8.95 -25.15 -1.42
CA HIS A 52 -9.07 -26.60 -1.51
C HIS A 52 -7.91 -27.22 -2.28
N THR A 53 -7.28 -28.25 -1.70
CA THR A 53 -6.17 -28.98 -2.33
C THR A 53 -6.60 -30.25 -3.07
N GLY A 54 -7.87 -30.67 -2.94
CA GLY A 54 -8.40 -31.86 -3.63
C GLY A 54 -8.24 -31.80 -5.15
N SER A 55 -7.98 -32.95 -5.77
CA SER A 55 -7.94 -33.10 -7.22
C SER A 55 -9.35 -32.96 -7.83
N GLY A 56 -9.48 -32.30 -8.99
CA GLY A 56 -10.74 -32.20 -9.74
C GLY A 56 -11.70 -31.10 -9.29
N VAL A 57 -11.32 -30.25 -8.33
CA VAL A 57 -12.10 -29.08 -7.93
C VAL A 57 -11.89 -27.94 -8.93
N GLN A 58 -12.97 -27.48 -9.60
CA GLN A 58 -12.90 -26.37 -10.55
C GLN A 58 -12.61 -25.03 -9.87
N ASP A 59 -13.25 -24.76 -8.73
CA ASP A 59 -13.06 -23.54 -7.95
C ASP A 59 -12.48 -23.87 -6.58
N ARG A 60 -11.18 -23.58 -6.42
CA ARG A 60 -10.43 -23.92 -5.21
C ARG A 60 -10.62 -22.91 -4.09
N TYR A 61 -11.13 -21.72 -4.38
CA TYR A 61 -11.23 -20.65 -3.39
C TYR A 61 -12.28 -20.99 -2.32
N ILE A 62 -11.92 -20.86 -1.04
CA ILE A 62 -12.82 -21.07 0.09
C ILE A 62 -13.22 -19.73 0.72
N GLN A 63 -12.23 -18.98 1.21
CA GLN A 63 -12.46 -17.71 1.91
C GLN A 63 -11.20 -16.84 1.94
N SER A 64 -11.41 -15.55 2.17
CA SER A 64 -10.36 -14.56 2.43
C SER A 64 -10.39 -14.11 3.90
N MET A 65 -9.22 -13.97 4.50
CA MET A 65 -9.02 -13.52 5.88
C MET A 65 -8.35 -12.15 5.85
N GLU A 66 -9.15 -11.10 6.02
CA GLU A 66 -8.73 -9.72 5.82
C GLU A 66 -8.63 -8.96 7.14
N HIS A 67 -7.44 -8.45 7.44
CA HIS A 67 -7.24 -7.52 8.54
C HIS A 67 -5.89 -6.81 8.46
N HIS A 68 -4.87 -7.50 7.93
CA HIS A 68 -3.58 -6.87 7.68
C HIS A 68 -3.70 -5.75 6.65
N THR A 69 -2.81 -4.77 6.76
CA THR A 69 -2.80 -3.55 5.92
C THR A 69 -1.54 -3.44 5.05
N ASP A 70 -0.66 -4.42 5.18
CA ASP A 70 0.60 -4.53 4.46
C ASP A 70 0.91 -6.02 4.27
N TRP A 71 2.02 -6.35 3.61
CA TRP A 71 2.42 -7.71 3.26
C TRP A 71 2.31 -8.66 4.44
N VAL A 72 1.64 -9.80 4.24
CA VAL A 72 1.72 -10.91 5.18
C VAL A 72 2.98 -11.69 4.84
N ASN A 73 3.98 -11.62 5.71
CA ASN A 73 5.31 -12.16 5.46
C ASN A 73 5.40 -13.65 5.80
N ASP A 74 4.73 -14.08 6.87
CA ASP A 74 4.74 -15.49 7.27
C ASP A 74 3.43 -15.88 7.97
N ILE A 75 3.09 -17.16 7.89
CA ILE A 75 1.93 -17.76 8.55
C ILE A 75 2.31 -19.11 9.14
N VAL A 76 1.72 -19.44 10.29
CA VAL A 76 1.88 -20.71 10.98
C VAL A 76 0.50 -21.24 11.32
N LEU A 77 0.24 -22.50 10.95
CA LEU A 77 -0.96 -23.23 11.36
C LEU A 77 -0.67 -24.02 12.64
N CYS A 78 -1.47 -23.85 13.68
CA CYS A 78 -1.25 -24.43 15.01
C CYS A 78 -2.51 -25.09 15.59
N CYS A 79 -2.36 -25.77 16.74
CA CYS A 79 -3.44 -26.49 17.43
C CYS A 79 -4.19 -27.49 16.53
N GLY A 80 -3.46 -28.23 15.68
CA GLY A 80 -4.04 -29.21 14.76
C GLY A 80 -4.95 -28.60 13.68
N GLY A 81 -4.62 -27.40 13.19
CA GLY A 81 -5.39 -26.73 12.13
C GLY A 81 -6.46 -25.76 12.64
N LYS A 82 -6.63 -25.64 13.96
CA LYS A 82 -7.67 -24.78 14.55
C LYS A 82 -7.37 -23.30 14.43
N ASN A 83 -6.12 -22.92 14.63
CA ASN A 83 -5.69 -21.55 14.72
C ASN A 83 -4.60 -21.26 13.70
N LEU A 84 -4.58 -20.02 13.23
CA LEU A 84 -3.51 -19.50 12.38
C LEU A 84 -2.88 -18.31 13.10
N ILE A 85 -1.55 -18.18 13.00
CA ILE A 85 -0.82 -16.98 13.42
C ILE A 85 -0.14 -16.40 12.20
N SER A 86 -0.24 -15.09 12.02
CA SER A 86 0.35 -14.38 10.89
C SER A 86 1.26 -13.25 11.35
N ALA A 87 2.32 -13.00 10.58
CA ALA A 87 3.27 -11.92 10.76
C ALA A 87 3.24 -11.00 9.54
N SER A 88 3.17 -9.67 9.75
CA SER A 88 3.04 -8.70 8.67
C SER A 88 4.03 -7.54 8.75
N SER A 89 4.24 -6.91 7.60
CA SER A 89 4.91 -5.62 7.49
C SER A 89 4.13 -4.47 8.13
N ASP A 90 2.86 -4.65 8.51
CA ASP A 90 2.11 -3.64 9.29
C ASP A 90 2.53 -3.58 10.78
N THR A 91 3.66 -4.20 11.13
CA THR A 91 4.26 -4.32 12.47
C THR A 91 3.48 -5.20 13.45
N THR A 92 2.41 -5.87 13.01
CA THR A 92 1.57 -6.70 13.88
C THR A 92 1.74 -8.20 13.66
N VAL A 93 1.47 -8.94 14.74
CA VAL A 93 1.20 -10.38 14.68
C VAL A 93 -0.27 -10.58 14.98
N LYS A 94 -0.98 -11.33 14.15
CA LYS A 94 -2.41 -11.59 14.34
C LYS A 94 -2.68 -13.06 14.61
N VAL A 95 -3.65 -13.31 15.48
CA VAL A 95 -4.14 -14.64 15.85
C VAL A 95 -5.51 -14.79 15.24
N TRP A 96 -5.74 -15.91 14.55
CA TRP A 96 -6.95 -16.14 13.78
C TRP A 96 -7.57 -17.47 14.13
N ASN A 97 -8.90 -17.52 14.02
CA ASN A 97 -9.60 -18.78 13.91
C ASN A 97 -9.52 -19.26 12.46
N ALA A 98 -8.72 -20.30 12.19
CA ALA A 98 -8.46 -20.76 10.83
C ALA A 98 -9.71 -21.37 10.16
N HIS A 99 -10.61 -21.96 10.95
CA HIS A 99 -11.83 -22.58 10.45
C HIS A 99 -12.86 -21.56 10.00
N LYS A 100 -13.10 -20.54 10.83
CA LYS A 100 -14.10 -19.50 10.60
C LYS A 100 -13.57 -18.28 9.85
N GLY A 101 -12.25 -18.14 9.73
CA GLY A 101 -11.63 -17.10 8.89
C GLY A 101 -11.58 -15.69 9.49
N PHE A 102 -11.74 -15.50 10.80
CA PHE A 102 -11.72 -14.18 11.44
C PHE A 102 -10.52 -13.97 12.37
N CYS A 103 -10.11 -12.71 12.53
CA CYS A 103 -9.04 -12.30 13.44
C CYS A 103 -9.56 -12.23 14.87
N MET A 104 -8.92 -12.96 15.79
CA MET A 104 -9.26 -12.97 17.22
C MET A 104 -8.53 -11.88 17.99
N SER A 105 -7.22 -11.75 17.76
CA SER A 105 -6.34 -10.87 18.55
C SER A 105 -5.25 -10.26 17.68
N THR A 106 -4.86 -9.01 17.98
CA THR A 106 -3.74 -8.32 17.32
C THR A 106 -2.67 -7.97 18.35
N LEU A 107 -1.50 -8.59 18.21
CA LEU A 107 -0.32 -8.36 19.04
C LEU A 107 0.51 -7.23 18.43
N ARG A 108 0.74 -6.18 19.21
CA ARG A 108 1.37 -4.91 18.77
C ARG A 108 2.70 -4.65 19.49
N THR A 109 3.47 -5.70 19.71
CA THR A 109 4.74 -5.64 20.46
C THR A 109 5.94 -5.31 19.59
N HIS A 110 5.91 -5.74 18.33
CA HIS A 110 6.96 -5.43 17.37
C HIS A 110 6.92 -3.94 16.99
N LYS A 111 8.10 -3.38 16.72
CA LYS A 111 8.27 -1.95 16.41
C LYS A 111 8.54 -1.68 14.93
N ASP A 112 8.72 -2.73 14.15
CA ASP A 112 9.06 -2.71 12.73
C ASP A 112 8.50 -4.00 12.09
N TYR A 113 8.72 -4.21 10.80
CA TYR A 113 8.11 -5.28 10.01
C TYR A 113 8.42 -6.66 10.60
N VAL A 114 7.38 -7.43 10.88
CA VAL A 114 7.50 -8.81 11.37
C VAL A 114 7.69 -9.70 10.16
N ARG A 115 8.85 -10.36 10.07
CA ARG A 115 9.27 -11.04 8.83
C ARG A 115 9.02 -12.53 8.83
N THR A 116 9.06 -13.17 10.01
CA THR A 116 9.09 -14.63 10.10
C THR A 116 8.47 -15.11 11.41
N LEU A 117 7.90 -16.30 11.34
CA LEU A 117 7.38 -17.04 12.48
C LEU A 117 8.10 -18.38 12.59
N ALA A 118 8.19 -18.91 13.81
CA ALA A 118 8.61 -20.28 14.07
C ALA A 118 7.66 -20.95 15.04
N TYR A 119 7.54 -22.27 14.96
CA TYR A 119 6.53 -23.03 15.70
C TYR A 119 7.11 -24.31 16.30
N ALA A 120 6.88 -24.50 17.60
CA ALA A 120 7.11 -25.74 18.31
C ALA A 120 5.79 -26.46 18.54
N LYS A 121 5.51 -27.46 17.70
CA LYS A 121 4.26 -28.22 17.67
C LYS A 121 3.94 -28.90 19.01
N ASP A 122 4.90 -29.53 19.66
CA ASP A 122 4.64 -30.35 20.86
C ASP A 122 4.29 -29.50 22.08
N LYS A 123 4.65 -28.21 22.07
CA LYS A 123 4.35 -27.25 23.15
C LYS A 123 3.30 -26.22 22.80
N GLU A 124 2.82 -26.22 21.55
CA GLU A 124 1.97 -25.16 21.02
C GLU A 124 2.55 -23.75 21.28
N GLN A 125 3.85 -23.58 21.02
CA GLN A 125 4.55 -22.32 21.21
C GLN A 125 4.98 -21.73 19.86
N VAL A 126 4.69 -20.45 19.64
CA VAL A 126 5.09 -19.70 18.45
C VAL A 126 6.08 -18.61 18.82
N ALA A 127 7.06 -18.39 17.95
CA ALA A 127 7.99 -17.28 18.04
C ALA A 127 7.80 -16.34 16.84
N SER A 128 7.88 -15.04 17.07
CA SER A 128 7.83 -14.01 16.02
C SER A 128 9.08 -13.16 16.02
N ALA A 129 9.60 -12.85 14.84
CA ALA A 129 10.79 -12.03 14.67
C ALA A 129 10.71 -11.12 13.45
N GLY A 130 11.42 -10.00 13.50
CA GLY A 130 11.35 -8.99 12.45
C GLY A 130 12.55 -8.08 12.33
N LEU A 131 12.34 -6.96 11.66
CA LEU A 131 13.36 -5.95 11.42
C LEU A 131 13.75 -5.18 12.69
N ASP A 132 12.89 -5.19 13.71
CA ASP A 132 13.11 -4.61 15.04
C ASP A 132 14.14 -5.37 15.89
N ARG A 133 14.69 -6.46 15.35
CA ARG A 133 15.76 -7.28 15.96
C ARG A 133 15.30 -8.04 17.21
N ALA A 134 14.02 -7.94 17.56
CA ALA A 134 13.42 -8.64 18.68
C ALA A 134 12.87 -10.00 18.24
N ILE A 135 12.90 -10.96 19.15
CA ILE A 135 12.17 -12.21 19.02
C ILE A 135 11.24 -12.30 20.21
N PHE A 136 9.94 -12.47 19.98
CA PHE A 136 8.95 -12.70 21.03
C PHE A 136 8.49 -14.15 20.98
N LEU A 137 8.29 -14.74 22.16
CA LEU A 137 7.73 -16.07 22.34
C LEU A 137 6.31 -15.96 22.86
N TRP A 138 5.43 -16.77 22.28
CA TRP A 138 4.00 -16.76 22.53
C TRP A 138 3.51 -18.18 22.76
N ASP A 139 2.80 -18.40 23.86
CA ASP A 139 2.01 -19.62 24.04
C ASP A 139 0.68 -19.45 23.31
N VAL A 140 0.42 -20.33 22.33
CA VAL A 140 -0.78 -20.27 21.51
C VAL A 140 -2.04 -20.49 22.35
N ASN A 141 -1.97 -21.34 23.37
CA ASN A 141 -3.14 -21.60 24.23
C ASN A 141 -3.54 -20.32 24.99
N THR A 142 -2.55 -19.63 25.58
CA THR A 142 -2.76 -18.32 26.21
C THR A 142 -3.33 -17.30 25.23
N LEU A 143 -2.81 -17.22 24.00
CA LEU A 143 -3.30 -16.30 22.97
C LEU A 143 -4.74 -16.57 22.55
N THR A 144 -5.13 -17.84 22.46
CA THR A 144 -6.49 -18.24 22.06
C THR A 144 -7.51 -18.11 23.17
N ALA A 145 -7.05 -18.06 24.43
CA ALA A 145 -7.88 -17.85 25.62
C ALA A 145 -8.11 -16.36 25.95
N LEU A 146 -7.58 -15.43 25.14
CA LEU A 146 -7.80 -14.00 25.34
C LEU A 146 -9.28 -13.65 25.14
N THR A 147 -9.81 -12.88 26.10
CA THR A 147 -11.18 -12.37 26.09
C THR A 147 -11.17 -10.89 26.43
N ALA A 148 -12.31 -10.20 26.30
CA ALA A 148 -12.44 -8.80 26.71
C ALA A 148 -12.05 -8.57 28.19
N SER A 149 -12.24 -9.59 29.06
CA SER A 149 -11.88 -9.54 30.48
C SER A 149 -10.44 -9.98 30.78
N ASN A 150 -9.78 -10.70 29.87
CA ASN A 150 -8.39 -11.15 30.01
C ASN A 150 -7.57 -10.77 28.78
N ASN A 151 -7.13 -9.50 28.72
CA ASN A 151 -6.38 -8.93 27.59
C ASN A 151 -4.86 -8.84 27.83
N THR A 152 -4.37 -9.36 28.96
CA THR A 152 -2.96 -9.26 29.32
C THR A 152 -2.18 -10.46 28.79
N VAL A 153 -1.13 -10.21 28.01
CA VAL A 153 -0.22 -11.23 27.50
C VAL A 153 1.16 -10.98 28.07
N THR A 154 1.73 -11.97 28.76
CA THR A 154 3.12 -11.93 29.20
C THR A 154 4.02 -12.15 27.99
N THR A 155 4.95 -11.22 27.77
CA THR A 155 5.87 -11.28 26.63
C THR A 155 7.22 -11.80 27.10
N SER A 156 7.62 -12.96 26.59
CA SER A 156 8.98 -13.46 26.73
C SER A 156 9.78 -13.04 25.49
N SER A 157 10.92 -12.38 25.67
CA SER A 157 11.75 -11.92 24.55
C SER A 157 13.15 -12.54 24.59
N LEU A 158 13.68 -12.87 23.41
CA LEU A 158 15.04 -13.35 23.25
C LEU A 158 15.93 -12.20 22.78
N VAL A 159 16.88 -11.82 23.62
CA VAL A 159 17.81 -10.72 23.35
C VAL A 159 19.11 -11.26 22.76
N GLY A 160 19.74 -10.47 21.88
CA GLY A 160 21.12 -10.69 21.44
C GLY A 160 21.38 -10.56 19.95
N ASN A 161 20.34 -10.44 19.11
CA ASN A 161 20.49 -10.10 17.69
C ASN A 161 20.96 -8.65 17.55
N LYS A 162 21.96 -8.40 16.69
CA LYS A 162 22.45 -7.03 16.44
C LYS A 162 21.81 -6.40 15.22
N GLU A 163 21.35 -7.24 14.30
CA GLU A 163 20.79 -6.84 13.01
C GLU A 163 19.40 -7.42 12.78
N SER A 164 18.73 -6.95 11.72
CA SER A 164 17.36 -7.34 11.34
C SER A 164 17.26 -8.83 11.04
N ILE A 165 16.19 -9.45 11.53
CA ILE A 165 15.96 -10.90 11.46
C ILE A 165 15.08 -11.21 10.25
N TYR A 166 15.49 -12.19 9.45
CA TYR A 166 14.80 -12.58 8.22
C TYR A 166 14.26 -14.01 8.26
N SER A 167 14.82 -14.88 9.09
CA SER A 167 14.37 -16.26 9.24
C SER A 167 14.43 -16.71 10.68
N LEU A 168 13.51 -17.59 11.05
CA LEU A 168 13.39 -18.17 12.37
C LEU A 168 12.94 -19.62 12.23
N ALA A 169 13.50 -20.50 13.05
CA ALA A 169 13.09 -21.90 13.09
C ALA A 169 13.15 -22.43 14.52
N MET A 170 12.18 -23.29 14.86
CA MET A 170 12.10 -24.00 16.13
C MET A 170 11.99 -25.50 15.86
N ASN A 171 12.53 -26.32 16.76
CA ASN A 171 12.26 -27.75 16.70
C ASN A 171 10.88 -28.08 17.31
N PRO A 172 10.22 -29.20 16.91
CA PRO A 172 8.89 -29.54 17.41
C PRO A 172 8.78 -29.66 18.95
N PRO A 173 9.78 -30.22 19.67
CA PRO A 173 9.79 -30.21 21.14
C PRO A 173 9.96 -28.82 21.80
N GLY A 174 10.30 -27.78 21.03
CA GLY A 174 10.56 -26.43 21.54
C GLY A 174 11.70 -26.40 22.55
N THR A 175 12.82 -27.05 22.25
CA THR A 175 14.04 -26.99 23.06
C THR A 175 15.10 -26.06 22.46
N ILE A 176 14.97 -25.75 21.17
CA ILE A 176 15.92 -24.94 20.42
C ILE A 176 15.15 -23.99 19.49
N ILE A 177 15.62 -22.75 19.44
CA ILE A 177 15.23 -21.76 18.44
C ILE A 177 16.48 -21.20 17.78
N VAL A 178 16.45 -21.08 16.46
CA VAL A 178 17.53 -20.56 15.62
C VAL A 178 17.04 -19.33 14.85
N SER A 179 17.81 -18.24 14.87
CA SER A 179 17.53 -17.06 14.04
C SER A 179 18.59 -16.85 12.97
N GLY A 180 18.14 -16.38 11.80
CA GLY A 180 18.95 -15.95 10.68
C GLY A 180 18.70 -14.47 10.40
N SER A 181 19.79 -13.72 10.21
CA SER A 181 19.78 -12.25 10.10
C SER A 181 20.79 -11.77 9.08
N THR A 182 20.76 -10.46 8.78
CA THR A 182 21.80 -9.77 8.00
C THR A 182 23.15 -9.71 8.71
N GLU A 183 23.25 -10.16 9.98
CA GLU A 183 24.54 -10.35 10.67
C GLU A 183 25.32 -11.55 10.11
N LYS A 184 24.72 -12.37 9.24
CA LYS A 184 25.38 -13.52 8.57
C LYS A 184 25.75 -14.67 9.53
N VAL A 185 25.35 -14.53 10.79
CA VAL A 185 25.59 -15.48 11.88
C VAL A 185 24.25 -16.01 12.35
N LEU A 186 24.15 -17.33 12.51
CA LEU A 186 22.98 -17.93 13.14
C LEU A 186 23.16 -17.86 14.65
N ARG A 187 22.11 -17.44 15.36
CA ARG A 187 22.08 -17.50 16.81
C ARG A 187 21.10 -18.55 17.26
N VAL A 188 21.44 -19.21 18.35
CA VAL A 188 20.66 -20.31 18.91
C VAL A 188 20.39 -20.04 20.38
N TRP A 189 19.14 -20.24 20.79
CA TRP A 189 18.69 -20.12 22.17
C TRP A 189 17.89 -21.34 22.59
N ASP A 190 17.77 -21.52 23.91
CA ASP A 190 16.76 -22.38 24.51
C ASP A 190 15.54 -21.51 24.87
N PRO A 191 14.38 -21.74 24.23
CA PRO A 191 13.19 -20.91 24.46
C PRO A 191 12.56 -21.12 25.84
N ARG A 192 12.93 -22.17 26.59
CA ARG A 192 12.35 -22.47 27.92
C ARG A 192 12.85 -21.54 29.01
N ASN A 193 14.14 -21.20 28.96
CA ASN A 193 14.82 -20.37 29.94
C ASN A 193 15.34 -19.06 29.33
N CYS A 194 15.06 -18.81 28.05
CA CYS A 194 15.53 -17.67 27.28
C CYS A 194 17.06 -17.51 27.27
N THR A 195 17.81 -18.61 27.44
CA THR A 195 19.27 -18.59 27.47
C THR A 195 19.86 -18.73 26.07
N ARG A 196 20.93 -18.00 25.81
CA ARG A 196 21.67 -18.12 24.55
C ARG A 196 22.62 -19.31 24.62
N LEU A 197 22.51 -20.21 23.65
CA LEU A 197 23.31 -21.45 23.59
C LEU A 197 24.60 -21.24 22.80
N MET A 198 24.50 -20.77 21.54
CA MET A 198 25.66 -20.71 20.63
C MET A 198 25.49 -19.67 19.53
N LYS A 199 26.60 -19.43 18.80
CA LYS A 199 26.66 -18.60 17.59
C LYS A 199 27.37 -19.38 16.50
N LEU A 200 26.70 -19.59 15.37
CA LEU A 200 27.22 -20.34 14.24
C LEU A 200 27.64 -19.36 13.15
N LYS A 201 28.96 -19.24 12.93
CA LYS A 201 29.55 -18.39 11.90
C LYS A 201 29.87 -19.24 10.66
N GLY A 202 29.61 -18.71 9.47
CA GLY A 202 30.06 -19.34 8.24
C GLY A 202 29.36 -18.90 6.96
N HIS A 203 28.18 -18.26 7.04
CA HIS A 203 27.58 -17.59 5.88
C HIS A 203 28.26 -16.25 5.60
N SER A 204 28.25 -15.84 4.32
CA SER A 204 28.81 -14.56 3.87
C SER A 204 27.76 -13.49 3.59
N ASP A 205 26.47 -13.86 3.67
CA ASP A 205 25.34 -12.95 3.46
C ASP A 205 24.13 -13.30 4.35
N ASN A 206 23.00 -12.62 4.14
CA ASN A 206 21.76 -12.73 4.90
C ASN A 206 21.14 -14.13 4.80
N VAL A 207 20.79 -14.71 5.96
CA VAL A 207 20.16 -16.02 6.09
C VAL A 207 18.63 -15.87 6.05
N LYS A 208 18.01 -16.35 4.97
CA LYS A 208 16.58 -16.19 4.70
C LYS A 208 15.75 -17.45 4.90
N ALA A 209 16.37 -18.62 4.98
CA ALA A 209 15.67 -19.87 5.25
C ALA A 209 16.38 -20.67 6.34
N LEU A 210 15.61 -21.25 7.24
CA LEU A 210 16.10 -22.11 8.32
C LEU A 210 15.15 -23.30 8.50
N VAL A 211 15.74 -24.47 8.71
CA VAL A 211 15.03 -25.68 9.12
C VAL A 211 15.84 -26.38 10.21
N VAL A 212 15.17 -26.91 11.23
CA VAL A 212 15.81 -27.60 12.36
C VAL A 212 15.28 -29.03 12.41
N SER A 213 16.16 -29.99 12.70
CA SER A 213 15.78 -31.39 12.87
C SER A 213 14.89 -31.58 14.10
N ARG A 214 14.09 -32.66 14.13
CA ARG A 214 13.12 -32.89 15.22
C ARG A 214 13.79 -32.95 16.61
N ASP A 215 14.94 -33.62 16.68
CA ASP A 215 15.74 -33.74 17.90
C ASP A 215 16.51 -32.46 18.26
N GLY A 216 16.58 -31.49 17.35
CA GLY A 216 17.38 -30.28 17.52
C GLY A 216 18.89 -30.54 17.52
N SER A 217 19.37 -31.63 16.93
CA SER A 217 20.82 -31.88 16.80
C SER A 217 21.42 -31.23 15.55
N GLN A 218 20.60 -31.00 14.52
CA GLN A 218 21.01 -30.47 13.23
C GLN A 218 20.16 -29.28 12.80
N CYS A 219 20.77 -28.37 12.03
CA CYS A 219 20.07 -27.25 11.40
C CYS A 219 20.56 -27.10 9.97
N VAL A 220 19.66 -26.80 9.04
CA VAL A 220 19.98 -26.44 7.66
C VAL A 220 19.61 -24.98 7.45
N SER A 221 20.49 -24.22 6.80
CA SER A 221 20.28 -22.81 6.52
C SER A 221 20.53 -22.46 5.05
N GLY A 222 19.67 -21.62 4.50
CA GLY A 222 19.73 -21.10 3.14
C GLY A 222 20.00 -19.60 3.20
N SER A 223 20.99 -19.16 2.43
CA SER A 223 21.52 -17.80 2.49
C SER A 223 21.50 -17.10 1.15
N SER A 224 21.55 -15.77 1.21
CA SER A 224 21.68 -14.91 0.03
C SER A 224 23.04 -15.03 -0.65
N ASP A 225 24.01 -15.70 -0.01
CA ASP A 225 25.29 -16.08 -0.61
C ASP A 225 25.22 -17.27 -1.60
N GLY A 226 24.02 -17.80 -1.84
CA GLY A 226 23.76 -18.92 -2.74
C GLY A 226 24.15 -20.29 -2.18
N THR A 227 24.58 -20.36 -0.92
CA THR A 227 24.95 -21.61 -0.26
C THR A 227 23.86 -22.11 0.68
N ILE A 228 23.78 -23.43 0.78
CA ILE A 228 23.02 -24.13 1.82
C ILE A 228 24.02 -24.77 2.76
N LYS A 229 23.87 -24.56 4.07
CA LYS A 229 24.80 -25.10 5.08
C LYS A 229 24.08 -26.04 6.03
N LEU A 230 24.70 -27.18 6.29
CA LEU A 230 24.30 -28.13 7.33
C LEU A 230 25.16 -27.90 8.57
N TRP A 231 24.50 -27.69 9.71
CA TRP A 231 25.11 -27.40 10.99
C TRP A 231 24.86 -28.55 11.96
N SER A 232 25.89 -28.93 12.71
CA SER A 232 25.74 -29.77 13.90
C SER A 232 25.71 -28.86 15.12
N LEU A 233 24.58 -28.83 15.82
CA LEU A 233 24.41 -28.00 17.02
C LEU A 233 25.26 -28.50 18.19
N PRO A 234 25.40 -29.82 18.46
CA PRO A 234 26.32 -30.30 19.50
C PRO A 234 27.78 -29.96 19.23
N GLN A 235 28.22 -30.02 17.97
CA GLN A 235 29.61 -29.69 17.58
C GLN A 235 29.82 -28.19 17.33
N GLN A 236 28.75 -27.39 17.34
CA GLN A 236 28.75 -25.94 17.11
C GLN A 236 29.48 -25.50 15.83
N ARG A 237 29.40 -26.30 14.76
CA ARG A 237 30.12 -26.04 13.50
C ARG A 237 29.32 -26.43 12.27
N CYS A 238 29.72 -25.85 11.14
CA CYS A 238 29.27 -26.25 9.82
C CYS A 238 29.87 -27.64 9.50
N VAL A 239 29.00 -28.59 9.13
CA VAL A 239 29.39 -29.96 8.73
C VAL A 239 29.58 -30.03 7.22
N SER A 240 28.66 -29.44 6.45
CA SER A 240 28.69 -29.45 4.99
C SER A 240 28.21 -28.12 4.41
N THR A 241 28.75 -27.74 3.25
CA THR A 241 28.32 -26.58 2.47
C THR A 241 27.96 -27.05 1.07
N ILE A 242 26.70 -26.89 0.70
CA ILE A 242 26.09 -27.34 -0.54
C ILE A 242 25.93 -26.12 -1.46
N ARG A 243 26.38 -26.24 -2.72
CA ARG A 243 26.36 -25.18 -3.74
C ARG A 243 25.63 -25.66 -4.99
N VAL A 244 24.31 -25.74 -4.90
CA VAL A 244 23.44 -26.18 -6.00
C VAL A 244 22.73 -25.02 -6.70
N HIS A 245 22.67 -23.84 -6.07
CA HIS A 245 22.06 -22.64 -6.61
C HIS A 245 23.11 -21.66 -7.13
N SER A 246 22.78 -20.95 -8.21
CA SER A 246 23.64 -19.90 -8.77
C SER A 246 23.42 -18.54 -8.11
N GLU A 247 22.25 -18.35 -7.49
CA GLU A 247 21.87 -17.13 -6.78
C GLU A 247 21.37 -17.44 -5.36
N ALA A 248 20.87 -16.40 -4.68
CA ALA A 248 20.39 -16.44 -3.31
C ALA A 248 19.30 -17.50 -3.05
N VAL A 249 19.45 -18.29 -1.99
CA VAL A 249 18.48 -19.29 -1.53
C VAL A 249 17.54 -18.68 -0.48
N TRP A 250 16.23 -18.72 -0.73
CA TRP A 250 15.23 -18.03 0.09
C TRP A 250 14.24 -18.97 0.78
N ALA A 251 14.03 -20.18 0.25
CA ALA A 251 13.13 -21.17 0.79
C ALA A 251 13.85 -22.51 0.99
N LEU A 252 13.54 -23.16 2.11
CA LEU A 252 14.00 -24.51 2.42
C LEU A 252 12.86 -25.32 3.00
N LEU A 253 12.86 -26.60 2.70
CA LEU A 253 11.93 -27.58 3.22
C LEU A 253 12.69 -28.90 3.43
N ALA A 254 12.58 -29.53 4.59
CA ALA A 254 13.25 -30.80 4.87
C ALA A 254 12.23 -31.93 5.00
N THR A 255 12.59 -33.13 4.56
CA THR A 255 11.78 -34.34 4.76
C THR A 255 11.71 -34.69 6.26
N GLU A 256 10.69 -35.46 6.67
CA GLU A 256 10.50 -35.81 8.10
C GLU A 256 11.70 -36.55 8.71
N ASN A 257 12.36 -37.39 7.92
CA ASN A 257 13.57 -38.11 8.33
C ASN A 257 14.86 -37.27 8.25
N PHE A 258 14.76 -36.01 7.84
CA PHE A 258 15.87 -35.06 7.72
C PHE A 258 17.04 -35.59 6.87
N THR A 259 16.73 -36.32 5.80
CA THR A 259 17.73 -36.89 4.87
C THR A 259 17.87 -36.08 3.59
N HIS A 260 16.76 -35.49 3.13
CA HIS A 260 16.70 -34.70 1.91
C HIS A 260 16.17 -33.31 2.23
N ILE A 261 16.62 -32.34 1.45
CA ILE A 261 16.13 -30.97 1.46
C ILE A 261 15.63 -30.59 0.10
N ILE A 262 14.61 -29.75 0.07
CA ILE A 262 14.13 -29.06 -1.12
C ILE A 262 14.43 -27.59 -0.91
N SER A 263 15.12 -26.99 -1.88
CA SER A 263 15.55 -25.61 -1.85
C SER A 263 15.04 -24.84 -3.07
N GLY A 264 14.81 -23.55 -2.87
CA GLY A 264 14.43 -22.63 -3.93
C GLY A 264 14.79 -21.20 -3.57
N GLY A 265 14.94 -20.35 -4.60
CA GLY A 265 15.31 -18.97 -4.37
C GLY A 265 15.23 -18.09 -5.61
N ARG A 266 16.20 -17.20 -5.74
CA ARG A 266 16.19 -16.13 -6.74
C ARG A 266 16.42 -16.63 -8.17
N ASP A 267 17.17 -17.73 -8.31
CA ASP A 267 17.42 -18.41 -9.59
C ASP A 267 16.22 -19.20 -10.12
N LYS A 268 15.08 -19.19 -9.41
CA LYS A 268 13.79 -19.80 -9.81
C LYS A 268 13.79 -21.33 -9.89
N LEU A 269 14.88 -21.98 -9.53
CA LEU A 269 14.98 -23.44 -9.55
C LEU A 269 14.45 -24.02 -8.24
N VAL A 270 13.66 -25.10 -8.33
CA VAL A 270 13.38 -25.97 -7.19
C VAL A 270 14.29 -27.18 -7.28
N ILE A 271 15.16 -27.36 -6.29
CA ILE A 271 16.17 -28.43 -6.29
C ILE A 271 15.95 -29.31 -5.07
N ILE A 272 15.94 -30.64 -5.26
CA ILE A 272 16.02 -31.61 -4.17
C ILE A 272 17.45 -32.11 -4.03
N THR A 273 17.99 -32.13 -2.81
CA THR A 273 19.37 -32.53 -2.52
C THR A 273 19.42 -33.47 -1.33
N GLU A 274 20.21 -34.54 -1.44
CA GLU A 274 20.53 -35.42 -0.31
C GLU A 274 21.57 -34.77 0.62
N LEU A 275 21.28 -34.71 1.92
CA LEU A 275 22.16 -34.05 2.89
C LEU A 275 23.47 -34.82 3.16
N ARG A 276 23.45 -36.15 3.01
CA ARG A 276 24.63 -37.01 3.24
C ARG A 276 25.61 -36.96 2.07
N ASN A 277 25.09 -36.89 0.85
CA ASN A 277 25.87 -36.79 -0.37
C ASN A 277 25.33 -35.66 -1.26
N PRO A 278 25.86 -34.43 -1.14
CA PRO A 278 25.38 -33.28 -1.90
C PRO A 278 25.48 -33.41 -3.42
N GLU A 279 26.33 -34.30 -3.93
CA GLU A 279 26.41 -34.62 -5.37
C GLU A 279 25.11 -35.22 -5.90
N ASN A 280 24.32 -35.87 -5.02
CA ASN A 280 22.99 -36.38 -5.33
C ASN A 280 21.97 -35.23 -5.22
N SER A 281 21.97 -34.34 -6.21
CA SER A 281 21.02 -33.24 -6.34
C SER A 281 20.29 -33.29 -7.67
N MET A 282 19.05 -32.82 -7.70
CA MET A 282 18.22 -32.84 -8.90
C MET A 282 17.30 -31.63 -8.97
N VAL A 283 17.23 -31.04 -10.15
CA VAL A 283 16.30 -29.94 -10.45
C VAL A 283 14.90 -30.51 -10.70
N VAL A 284 13.96 -30.18 -9.83
CA VAL A 284 12.56 -30.61 -9.90
C VAL A 284 11.81 -29.82 -10.97
N CYS A 285 11.86 -28.49 -10.90
CA CYS A 285 11.21 -27.58 -11.83
C CYS A 285 11.95 -26.23 -11.89
N GLU A 286 11.66 -25.46 -12.93
CA GLU A 286 11.99 -24.04 -13.05
C GLU A 286 10.69 -23.24 -13.02
N GLU A 287 10.58 -22.29 -12.08
CA GLU A 287 9.43 -21.40 -11.94
C GLU A 287 9.53 -20.17 -12.85
N SER A 288 8.40 -19.51 -13.11
CA SER A 288 8.36 -18.24 -13.87
C SER A 288 9.08 -17.11 -13.14
N ALA A 289 9.05 -17.13 -11.81
CA ALA A 289 9.51 -16.06 -10.94
C ALA A 289 10.27 -16.57 -9.70
N PRO A 290 11.08 -15.71 -9.05
CA PRO A 290 11.81 -16.05 -7.83
C PRO A 290 10.94 -16.68 -6.74
N ILE A 291 11.41 -17.79 -6.18
CA ILE A 291 10.70 -18.61 -5.19
C ILE A 291 10.81 -17.97 -3.81
N LEU A 292 9.67 -17.84 -3.11
CA LEU A 292 9.59 -17.25 -1.77
C LEU A 292 9.38 -18.29 -0.67
N LYS A 293 8.53 -19.30 -0.91
CA LYS A 293 8.25 -20.36 0.08
C LYS A 293 7.89 -21.68 -0.61
N LEU A 294 8.13 -22.77 0.11
CA LEU A 294 7.83 -24.14 -0.28
C LEU A 294 6.98 -24.80 0.81
N CYS A 295 6.02 -25.63 0.43
CA CYS A 295 5.18 -26.39 1.35
C CYS A 295 4.86 -27.77 0.76
N PHE A 296 4.99 -28.85 1.52
CA PHE A 296 4.64 -30.19 1.03
C PHE A 296 3.14 -30.32 0.74
N THR A 297 2.79 -31.21 -0.19
CA THR A 297 1.44 -31.76 -0.30
C THR A 297 1.14 -32.71 0.87
N ALA A 298 -0.14 -33.06 1.07
CA ALA A 298 -0.56 -33.89 2.20
C ALA A 298 0.07 -35.30 2.18
N ASP A 299 0.31 -35.83 0.98
CA ASP A 299 0.96 -37.12 0.72
C ASP A 299 2.50 -37.03 0.67
N GLN A 300 3.07 -35.82 0.79
CA GLN A 300 4.51 -35.53 0.63
C GLN A 300 5.10 -35.98 -0.72
N GLN A 301 4.28 -36.24 -1.74
CA GLN A 301 4.73 -36.60 -3.09
C GLN A 301 4.85 -35.39 -4.02
N GLY A 302 4.50 -34.20 -3.53
CA GLY A 302 4.57 -32.95 -4.26
C GLY A 302 4.94 -31.79 -3.37
N VAL A 303 5.20 -30.65 -4.01
CA VAL A 303 5.53 -29.40 -3.34
C VAL A 303 4.71 -28.27 -3.95
N TRP A 304 4.01 -27.54 -3.09
CA TRP A 304 3.44 -26.24 -3.38
C TRP A 304 4.54 -25.18 -3.32
N VAL A 305 4.59 -24.34 -4.35
CA VAL A 305 5.60 -23.32 -4.55
C VAL A 305 4.90 -21.97 -4.66
N SER A 306 5.35 -21.02 -3.84
CA SER A 306 4.95 -19.61 -3.96
C SER A 306 6.12 -18.77 -4.44
N THR A 307 5.84 -17.79 -5.30
CA THR A 307 6.85 -16.95 -5.95
C THR A 307 6.55 -15.47 -5.72
N SER A 308 7.36 -14.58 -6.31
CA SER A 308 7.07 -13.15 -6.35
C SER A 308 5.85 -12.77 -7.21
N GLU A 309 5.32 -13.72 -7.99
CA GLU A 309 4.05 -13.58 -8.73
C GLU A 309 2.87 -14.10 -7.89
N SER A 310 1.65 -13.74 -8.30
CA SER A 310 0.42 -14.07 -7.59
C SER A 310 -0.03 -15.53 -7.77
N ASP A 311 0.53 -16.26 -8.73
CA ASP A 311 0.25 -17.67 -8.95
C ASP A 311 0.88 -18.56 -7.88
N ILE A 312 0.17 -19.64 -7.52
CA ILE A 312 0.71 -20.72 -6.69
C ILE A 312 0.65 -22.00 -7.51
N ARG A 313 1.77 -22.72 -7.60
CA ARG A 313 1.89 -23.96 -8.41
C ARG A 313 2.25 -25.14 -7.52
N CYS A 314 1.78 -26.32 -7.90
CA CYS A 314 2.11 -27.58 -7.24
C CYS A 314 2.87 -28.47 -8.20
N TRP A 315 4.02 -28.97 -7.78
CA TRP A 315 4.92 -29.77 -8.60
C TRP A 315 5.08 -31.16 -8.02
N LYS A 316 5.18 -32.16 -8.90
CA LYS A 316 5.42 -33.55 -8.47
C LYS A 316 6.86 -33.71 -8.06
N LEU A 317 7.09 -34.27 -6.88
CA LEU A 317 8.43 -34.65 -6.46
C LEU A 317 8.84 -36.00 -7.08
N PRO A 318 10.12 -36.15 -7.39
CA PRO A 318 10.69 -37.43 -7.79
C PRO A 318 10.63 -38.43 -6.62
N PRO A 319 10.51 -39.74 -6.89
CA PRO A 319 10.79 -40.76 -5.88
C PRO A 319 12.22 -40.59 -5.37
N LEU A 320 12.42 -40.63 -4.05
CA LEU A 320 13.75 -40.43 -3.44
C LEU A 320 14.78 -41.48 -3.89
N SER A 321 14.35 -42.68 -4.29
CA SER A 321 15.22 -43.73 -4.81
C SER A 321 15.83 -43.39 -6.18
N THR A 322 15.21 -42.48 -6.94
CA THR A 322 15.68 -42.10 -8.29
C THR A 322 16.99 -41.31 -8.26
N LEU A 323 17.32 -40.66 -7.14
CA LEU A 323 18.56 -39.90 -6.96
C LEU A 323 19.83 -40.78 -6.99
N HIS A 324 19.70 -42.10 -6.89
CA HIS A 324 20.82 -43.05 -6.86
C HIS A 324 21.00 -43.85 -8.16
N SER A 325 20.18 -43.64 -9.19
CA SER A 325 20.16 -44.49 -10.40
C SER A 325 21.02 -43.94 -11.53
N ASP A 326 21.97 -44.74 -12.03
CA ASP A 326 22.77 -44.46 -13.25
C ASP A 326 21.90 -44.22 -14.50
N ALA A 327 20.66 -44.74 -14.53
CA ALA A 327 19.73 -44.54 -15.64
C ALA A 327 19.31 -43.07 -15.81
N PHE A 328 19.43 -42.24 -14.77
CA PHE A 328 19.05 -40.84 -14.81
C PHE A 328 20.12 -39.93 -15.45
N ASN A 329 21.40 -40.32 -15.37
CA ASN A 329 22.49 -39.62 -16.05
C ASN A 329 22.27 -39.56 -17.58
N GLN A 330 21.50 -40.50 -18.15
CA GLN A 330 21.12 -40.48 -19.58
C GLN A 330 19.97 -39.51 -19.90
N THR A 331 19.02 -39.27 -19.00
CA THR A 331 17.89 -38.34 -19.21
C THR A 331 18.27 -36.86 -19.06
N MET A 332 19.28 -36.55 -18.25
CA MET A 332 19.88 -35.20 -18.16
C MET A 332 20.42 -34.69 -19.50
N TYR A 333 20.77 -35.58 -20.45
CA TYR A 333 21.21 -35.16 -21.79
C TYR A 333 20.07 -34.56 -22.65
N ASN A 334 18.79 -34.80 -22.31
CA ASN A 334 17.64 -34.33 -23.09
C ASN A 334 16.83 -33.21 -22.41
N SER A 335 16.85 -33.12 -21.08
CA SER A 335 16.23 -32.02 -20.33
C SER A 335 16.84 -31.87 -18.94
N ASN A 336 17.26 -30.66 -18.57
CA ASN A 336 17.90 -30.37 -17.27
C ASN A 336 16.92 -30.36 -16.07
N VAL A 337 15.64 -30.70 -16.27
CA VAL A 337 14.55 -30.51 -15.28
C VAL A 337 13.63 -31.73 -15.25
N TYR A 338 13.18 -32.15 -14.05
CA TYR A 338 12.32 -33.32 -13.86
C TYR A 338 10.85 -33.13 -14.29
N GLN A 339 10.27 -31.94 -14.09
CA GLN A 339 8.91 -31.58 -14.49
C GLN A 339 8.90 -30.27 -15.28
N THR A 340 8.19 -30.24 -16.40
CA THR A 340 7.98 -29.03 -17.21
C THR A 340 6.60 -28.40 -16.96
N THR A 341 5.64 -29.16 -16.43
CA THR A 341 4.27 -28.69 -16.15
C THR A 341 3.87 -28.99 -14.70
N PRO A 342 3.20 -28.06 -14.01
CA PRO A 342 2.71 -28.28 -12.65
C PRO A 342 1.54 -29.28 -12.64
N ILE A 343 1.41 -30.05 -11.55
CA ILE A 343 0.25 -30.93 -11.32
C ILE A 343 -1.02 -30.10 -11.09
N CYS A 344 -0.86 -28.98 -10.39
CA CYS A 344 -1.97 -28.12 -10.00
C CYS A 344 -1.51 -26.66 -10.01
N HIS A 345 -2.43 -25.78 -10.36
CA HIS A 345 -2.23 -24.33 -10.43
C HIS A 345 -3.40 -23.62 -9.75
N ILE A 346 -3.09 -22.66 -8.89
CA ILE A 346 -4.04 -21.72 -8.31
C ILE A 346 -3.77 -20.37 -8.99
N PRO A 347 -4.72 -19.85 -9.79
CA PRO A 347 -4.49 -18.65 -10.58
C PRO A 347 -4.43 -17.40 -9.71
N GLY A 348 -3.40 -16.58 -9.97
CA GLY A 348 -3.26 -15.23 -9.47
C GLY A 348 -4.16 -14.23 -10.21
N GLY A 349 -4.37 -13.07 -9.61
CA GLY A 349 -4.93 -11.88 -10.24
C GLY A 349 -3.83 -10.95 -10.71
N PRO A 350 -4.12 -10.06 -11.68
CA PRO A 350 -3.15 -9.09 -12.15
C PRO A 350 -2.89 -8.02 -11.07
N ALA A 351 -1.62 -7.70 -10.87
CA ALA A 351 -1.15 -6.71 -9.90
C ALA A 351 -0.93 -5.37 -10.60
N ILE A 352 -1.36 -4.26 -10.01
CA ILE A 352 -1.02 -2.93 -10.53
C ILE A 352 0.47 -2.66 -10.27
N ARG A 353 1.23 -2.31 -11.32
CA ARG A 353 2.68 -2.05 -11.23
C ARG A 353 3.06 -0.62 -11.60
N HIS A 354 2.27 0.03 -12.45
CA HIS A 354 2.50 1.41 -12.86
C HIS A 354 1.24 2.23 -12.65
N TYR A 355 1.42 3.50 -12.31
CA TYR A 355 0.36 4.47 -12.20
C TYR A 355 0.85 5.86 -12.60
N THR A 356 -0.06 6.68 -13.12
CA THR A 356 0.15 8.10 -13.40
C THR A 356 -1.06 8.83 -12.85
N VAL A 357 -0.82 9.78 -11.95
CA VAL A 357 -1.85 10.70 -11.47
C VAL A 357 -2.00 11.79 -12.52
N LEU A 358 -3.21 11.94 -13.07
CA LEU A 358 -3.49 12.97 -14.07
C LEU A 358 -3.45 14.37 -13.44
N ASN A 359 -3.33 15.38 -14.30
CA ASN A 359 -3.16 16.77 -13.91
C ASN A 359 -4.34 17.36 -13.10
N ASP A 360 -5.52 16.78 -13.24
CA ASP A 360 -6.70 17.16 -12.45
C ASP A 360 -6.62 16.70 -10.97
N LYS A 361 -5.58 15.94 -10.60
CA LYS A 361 -5.38 15.33 -9.28
C LYS A 361 -6.66 14.64 -8.78
N ARG A 362 -7.37 13.97 -9.68
CA ARG A 362 -8.56 13.17 -9.35
C ARG A 362 -8.51 11.81 -10.02
N HIS A 363 -8.06 11.76 -11.27
CA HIS A 363 -8.03 10.52 -12.02
C HIS A 363 -6.64 9.90 -12.01
N ILE A 364 -6.59 8.57 -11.92
CA ILE A 364 -5.35 7.79 -12.00
C ILE A 364 -5.48 6.81 -13.16
N LEU A 365 -4.46 6.81 -14.02
CA LEU A 365 -4.30 5.78 -15.05
C LEU A 365 -3.29 4.74 -14.57
N THR A 366 -3.67 3.47 -14.58
CA THR A 366 -2.82 2.36 -14.11
C THR A 366 -2.52 1.36 -15.19
N LYS A 367 -1.39 0.65 -15.07
CA LYS A 367 -1.07 -0.55 -15.86
C LYS A 367 -0.76 -1.72 -14.94
N ASP A 368 -1.39 -2.87 -15.20
CA ASP A 368 -1.22 -4.09 -14.43
C ASP A 368 -0.18 -5.06 -15.03
N THR A 369 0.09 -6.17 -14.34
CA THR A 369 1.01 -7.23 -14.81
C THR A 369 0.52 -8.00 -16.02
N ALA A 370 -0.76 -7.87 -16.39
CA ALA A 370 -1.34 -8.44 -17.60
C ALA A 370 -1.37 -7.41 -18.75
N ASN A 371 -0.67 -6.27 -18.60
CA ASN A 371 -0.64 -5.15 -19.53
C ASN A 371 -1.98 -4.43 -19.75
N ASN A 372 -2.99 -4.68 -18.92
CA ASN A 372 -4.24 -3.94 -19.01
C ASN A 372 -4.07 -2.55 -18.42
N VAL A 373 -4.64 -1.57 -19.11
CA VAL A 373 -4.73 -0.20 -18.68
C VAL A 373 -6.15 0.07 -18.17
N ALA A 374 -6.26 0.78 -17.05
CA ALA A 374 -7.54 1.14 -16.45
C ALA A 374 -7.49 2.56 -15.85
N LEU A 375 -8.65 3.22 -15.84
CA LEU A 375 -8.83 4.54 -15.26
C LEU A 375 -9.61 4.43 -13.95
N TYR A 376 -9.14 5.15 -12.93
CA TYR A 376 -9.75 5.21 -11.60
C TYR A 376 -10.09 6.65 -11.24
N ASP A 377 -11.19 6.83 -10.50
CA ASP A 377 -11.59 8.09 -9.87
C ASP A 377 -11.26 8.00 -8.37
N VAL A 378 -10.26 8.75 -7.92
CA VAL A 378 -9.80 8.78 -6.52
C VAL A 378 -10.87 9.37 -5.61
N LEU A 379 -11.61 10.36 -6.10
CA LEU A 379 -12.61 11.07 -5.30
C LEU A 379 -13.81 10.15 -5.02
N LYS A 380 -14.20 9.30 -5.97
CA LYS A 380 -15.28 8.32 -5.80
C LYS A 380 -14.80 6.95 -5.31
N ALA A 381 -13.50 6.78 -5.10
CA ALA A 381 -12.87 5.53 -4.70
C ALA A 381 -13.29 4.32 -5.57
N SER A 382 -13.40 4.51 -6.88
CA SER A 382 -13.92 3.49 -7.80
C SER A 382 -13.18 3.45 -9.13
N LYS A 383 -13.25 2.31 -9.80
CA LYS A 383 -12.80 2.17 -11.19
C LYS A 383 -13.83 2.80 -12.13
N VAL A 384 -13.37 3.62 -13.06
CA VAL A 384 -14.21 4.30 -14.05
C VAL A 384 -14.37 3.45 -15.30
N GLU A 385 -13.26 3.00 -15.88
CA GLU A 385 -13.24 2.24 -17.12
C GLU A 385 -12.02 1.31 -17.19
N ASP A 386 -12.23 0.15 -17.81
CA ASP A 386 -11.18 -0.79 -18.20
C ASP A 386 -10.90 -0.58 -19.70
N LEU A 387 -9.69 -0.11 -20.01
CA LEU A 387 -9.27 0.21 -21.39
C LEU A 387 -8.63 -0.98 -22.10
N GLY A 388 -8.32 -2.04 -21.36
CA GLY A 388 -7.68 -3.25 -21.90
C GLY A 388 -6.21 -3.03 -22.25
N GLU A 389 -5.68 -3.85 -23.16
CA GLU A 389 -4.29 -3.78 -23.59
C GLU A 389 -4.10 -2.67 -24.64
N ILE A 390 -3.84 -1.45 -24.17
CA ILE A 390 -3.53 -0.27 -24.98
C ILE A 390 -2.15 0.31 -24.60
N ASP A 391 -1.62 1.19 -25.45
CA ASP A 391 -0.38 1.90 -25.13
C ASP A 391 -0.60 2.87 -23.96
N TYR A 392 0.16 2.64 -22.89
CA TYR A 392 0.03 3.38 -21.64
C TYR A 392 0.47 4.83 -21.76
N ASP A 393 1.60 5.09 -22.44
CA ASP A 393 2.19 6.42 -22.51
C ASP A 393 1.42 7.32 -23.48
N GLU A 394 0.90 6.75 -24.58
CA GLU A 394 0.01 7.46 -25.50
C GLU A 394 -1.30 7.85 -24.83
N GLU A 395 -1.90 6.96 -24.04
CA GLU A 395 -3.16 7.26 -23.35
C GLU A 395 -2.97 8.31 -22.24
N VAL A 396 -1.83 8.32 -21.54
CA VAL A 396 -1.46 9.41 -20.61
C VAL A 396 -1.40 10.75 -21.34
N LYS A 397 -0.75 10.81 -22.52
CA LYS A 397 -0.64 12.03 -23.33
C LYS A 397 -1.99 12.49 -23.86
N LYS A 398 -2.82 11.55 -24.34
CA LYS A 398 -4.16 11.83 -24.85
C LYS A 398 -5.08 12.42 -23.79
N ARG A 399 -4.93 12.00 -22.52
CA ARG A 399 -5.70 12.49 -21.37
C ARG A 399 -5.07 13.68 -20.67
N PHE A 400 -3.97 14.22 -21.20
CA PHE A 400 -3.35 15.42 -20.68
C PHE A 400 -4.35 16.58 -20.76
N LYS A 401 -4.56 17.23 -19.63
CA LYS A 401 -5.30 18.49 -19.54
C LYS A 401 -4.34 19.55 -19.03
N MET A 402 -4.39 20.75 -19.62
CA MET A 402 -3.57 21.88 -19.17
C MET A 402 -4.19 22.50 -17.91
N VAL A 403 -4.21 21.71 -16.84
CA VAL A 403 -4.78 22.05 -15.54
C VAL A 403 -3.72 21.84 -14.47
N TYR A 404 -3.68 22.71 -13.48
CA TYR A 404 -2.92 22.47 -12.26
C TYR A 404 -3.88 22.45 -11.07
N VAL A 405 -3.85 21.35 -10.33
CA VAL A 405 -4.45 21.20 -9.02
C VAL A 405 -3.33 20.82 -8.04
N PRO A 406 -3.25 21.45 -6.85
CA PRO A 406 -2.27 21.06 -5.83
C PRO A 406 -2.37 19.57 -5.47
N ASN A 407 -1.23 18.95 -5.14
CA ASN A 407 -1.24 17.55 -4.74
C ASN A 407 -1.84 17.40 -3.33
N TRP A 408 -2.80 16.50 -3.17
CA TRP A 408 -3.54 16.33 -1.90
C TRP A 408 -3.58 14.87 -1.39
N PHE A 409 -3.01 13.93 -2.14
CA PHE A 409 -2.86 12.53 -1.74
C PHE A 409 -1.57 11.92 -2.30
N ASN A 410 -1.22 10.75 -1.78
CA ASN A 410 -0.15 9.91 -2.30
C ASN A 410 -0.70 8.52 -2.65
N VAL A 411 -0.07 7.86 -3.62
CA VAL A 411 -0.46 6.53 -4.10
C VAL A 411 0.62 5.52 -3.74
N ASP A 412 0.21 4.38 -3.21
CA ASP A 412 1.05 3.23 -2.93
C ASP A 412 0.49 1.98 -3.63
N LEU A 413 1.40 1.20 -4.23
CA LEU A 413 1.11 -0.03 -4.95
C LEU A 413 1.69 -1.28 -4.27
N LYS A 414 2.15 -1.18 -3.02
CA LYS A 414 2.79 -2.31 -2.31
C LYS A 414 1.93 -3.57 -2.30
N THR A 415 0.60 -3.44 -2.20
CA THR A 415 -0.35 -4.56 -2.18
C THR A 415 -0.71 -5.08 -3.57
N GLY A 416 -0.26 -4.41 -4.64
CA GLY A 416 -0.72 -4.65 -6.01
C GLY A 416 -2.12 -4.10 -6.30
N MET A 417 -2.72 -3.39 -5.33
CA MET A 417 -3.96 -2.64 -5.45
C MET A 417 -3.68 -1.16 -5.20
N LEU A 418 -4.55 -0.26 -5.70
CA LEU A 418 -4.42 1.17 -5.46
C LEU A 418 -4.73 1.50 -4.00
N THR A 419 -3.70 1.84 -3.23
CA THR A 419 -3.84 2.34 -1.87
C THR A 419 -3.59 3.85 -1.89
N ILE A 420 -4.57 4.63 -1.46
CA ILE A 420 -4.52 6.08 -1.45
C ILE A 420 -4.28 6.53 -0.02
N HIS A 421 -3.25 7.34 0.17
CA HIS A 421 -2.90 7.95 1.43
C HIS A 421 -3.25 9.43 1.38
N LEU A 422 -4.22 9.84 2.19
CA LEU A 422 -4.51 11.26 2.40
C LEU A 422 -3.34 11.87 3.19
N GLY A 423 -2.96 13.10 2.86
CA GLY A 423 -1.74 13.76 3.35
C GLY A 423 -1.39 13.53 4.83
N GLN A 424 -0.11 13.63 5.18
CA GLN A 424 0.36 13.38 6.56
C GLN A 424 -0.14 14.44 7.55
N ASP A 425 -0.67 15.55 7.03
CA ASP A 425 -1.18 16.71 7.74
C ASP A 425 -2.42 17.29 7.06
N GLU A 426 -3.16 18.10 7.83
CA GLU A 426 -4.32 18.88 7.39
C GLU A 426 -4.02 19.71 6.12
N VAL A 427 -2.86 20.36 6.07
CA VAL A 427 -2.47 21.27 4.98
C VAL A 427 -2.36 20.53 3.64
N ASP A 428 -1.72 19.37 3.65
CA ASP A 428 -1.51 18.60 2.43
C ASP A 428 -2.85 18.06 1.90
N CYS A 429 -3.67 17.48 2.79
CA CYS A 429 -4.94 16.87 2.43
C CYS A 429 -5.96 17.91 1.92
N LEU A 430 -5.95 19.12 2.48
CA LEU A 430 -6.94 20.16 2.18
C LEU A 430 -6.41 21.21 1.20
N SER A 431 -5.36 20.92 0.44
CA SER A 431 -4.75 21.86 -0.51
C SER A 431 -5.56 22.06 -1.81
N ALA A 432 -6.33 21.06 -2.25
CA ALA A 432 -6.96 21.06 -3.57
C ALA A 432 -8.36 21.71 -3.59
N TRP A 433 -8.42 23.00 -3.94
CA TRP A 433 -9.65 23.75 -4.19
C TRP A 433 -9.98 23.82 -5.70
N VAL A 434 -11.20 23.41 -6.07
CA VAL A 434 -11.65 23.33 -7.48
C VAL A 434 -13.07 23.85 -7.61
N SER A 435 -13.47 24.33 -8.80
CA SER A 435 -14.89 24.58 -9.11
C SER A 435 -15.66 23.27 -9.15
N ALA A 436 -16.85 23.24 -8.54
CA ALA A 436 -17.73 22.09 -8.58
C ALA A 436 -18.13 21.76 -10.04
N LYS A 437 -18.36 22.78 -10.87
CA LYS A 437 -18.65 22.60 -12.30
C LYS A 437 -17.48 21.99 -13.07
N GLU A 438 -16.26 22.48 -12.87
CA GLU A 438 -15.05 21.93 -13.52
C GLU A 438 -14.76 20.48 -13.06
N ALA A 439 -15.07 20.16 -11.81
CA ALA A 439 -15.00 18.81 -11.28
C ALA A 439 -16.16 17.90 -11.75
N GLY A 440 -17.13 18.38 -12.51
CA GLY A 440 -18.30 17.59 -12.90
C GLY A 440 -19.18 17.19 -11.70
N LEU A 441 -19.19 18.01 -10.65
CA LEU A 441 -20.01 17.89 -9.45
C LEU A 441 -21.09 18.99 -9.52
N THR A 442 -22.19 18.77 -10.23
CA THR A 442 -23.13 19.86 -10.54
C THR A 442 -24.20 20.08 -9.47
N MET A 443 -24.33 21.34 -9.02
CA MET A 443 -25.53 21.95 -8.43
C MET A 443 -25.88 23.22 -9.22
N GLU A 444 -27.07 23.80 -9.03
CA GLU A 444 -27.55 24.97 -9.80
C GLU A 444 -26.61 26.20 -9.76
N ASN A 445 -25.76 26.33 -8.72
CA ASN A 445 -24.76 27.38 -8.58
C ASN A 445 -23.33 26.81 -8.54
N ASP A 446 -22.39 27.45 -9.25
CA ASP A 446 -20.97 27.05 -9.25
C ASP A 446 -20.29 27.44 -7.93
N GLN A 447 -20.19 26.47 -7.01
CA GLN A 447 -19.52 26.62 -5.72
C GLN A 447 -18.09 26.08 -5.79
N LYS A 448 -17.17 26.67 -5.01
CA LYS A 448 -15.82 26.13 -4.80
C LYS A 448 -15.86 25.00 -3.78
N VAL A 449 -15.24 23.88 -4.11
CA VAL A 449 -15.18 22.68 -3.28
C VAL A 449 -13.75 22.25 -3.03
N ASN A 450 -13.53 21.53 -1.93
CA ASN A 450 -12.23 20.98 -1.58
C ASN A 450 -12.26 19.45 -1.69
N PHE A 451 -11.40 18.86 -2.52
CA PHE A 451 -11.43 17.41 -2.78
C PHE A 451 -11.16 16.57 -1.53
N GLY A 452 -10.17 16.95 -0.73
CA GLY A 452 -9.84 16.26 0.52
C GLY A 452 -11.00 16.27 1.52
N ALA A 453 -11.65 17.42 1.70
CA ALA A 453 -12.80 17.55 2.58
C ALA A 453 -13.98 16.68 2.13
N LEU A 454 -14.35 16.74 0.84
CA LEU A 454 -15.44 15.94 0.28
C LEU A 454 -15.18 14.44 0.46
N LEU A 455 -13.95 13.99 0.18
CA LEU A 455 -13.59 12.59 0.32
C LEU A 455 -13.64 12.12 1.78
N LEU A 456 -13.11 12.90 2.72
CA LEU A 456 -13.17 12.57 4.15
C LEU A 456 -14.62 12.46 4.66
N GLN A 457 -15.49 13.36 4.20
CA GLN A 457 -16.93 13.32 4.49
C GLN A 457 -17.59 12.05 3.97
N ALA A 458 -17.24 11.60 2.75
CA ALA A 458 -17.75 10.35 2.18
C ALA A 458 -17.19 9.11 2.88
N LEU A 459 -15.89 9.05 3.17
CA LEU A 459 -15.25 7.91 3.85
C LEU A 459 -15.81 7.69 5.26
N LEU A 460 -16.22 8.75 5.95
CA LEU A 460 -16.80 8.70 7.29
C LEU A 460 -18.32 8.90 7.29
N GLU A 461 -19.00 8.77 6.15
CA GLU A 461 -20.43 9.03 6.00
C GLU A 461 -21.31 8.22 6.98
N HIS A 462 -20.91 7.00 7.32
CA HIS A 462 -21.67 6.13 8.23
C HIS A 462 -21.29 6.25 9.70
N TRP A 463 -20.29 7.07 10.06
CA TRP A 463 -19.89 7.25 11.44
C TRP A 463 -20.94 8.06 12.23
N ASN A 464 -21.59 7.40 13.19
CA ASN A 464 -22.60 7.99 14.07
C ASN A 464 -21.96 8.84 15.19
N HIS A 465 -21.35 9.97 14.85
CA HIS A 465 -20.74 10.87 15.83
C HIS A 465 -21.77 11.84 16.45
N PRO A 466 -21.72 12.13 17.78
CA PRO A 466 -22.68 13.02 18.44
C PRO A 466 -22.78 14.44 17.85
N ASN A 467 -21.63 15.00 17.42
CA ASN A 467 -21.57 16.35 16.83
C ASN A 467 -22.10 16.42 15.40
N ARG A 468 -22.58 15.31 14.82
CA ARG A 468 -23.00 15.25 13.41
C ARG A 468 -24.45 15.70 13.21
N VAL A 469 -24.78 16.88 13.72
CA VAL A 469 -26.11 17.49 13.63
C VAL A 469 -25.99 18.91 13.11
N ASN A 470 -26.97 19.33 12.30
CA ASN A 470 -27.08 20.73 11.87
C ASN A 470 -27.66 21.60 13.01
N GLU A 471 -27.73 22.92 12.78
CA GLU A 471 -28.29 23.88 13.74
C GLU A 471 -29.76 23.57 14.14
N SER A 472 -30.49 22.80 13.32
CA SER A 472 -31.86 22.36 13.60
C SER A 472 -31.96 20.96 14.23
N GLY A 473 -30.83 20.34 14.59
CA GLY A 473 -30.75 19.03 15.24
C GLY A 473 -30.95 17.81 14.31
N GLN A 474 -31.03 18.02 13.00
CA GLN A 474 -31.08 16.95 12.00
C GLN A 474 -29.68 16.42 11.70
N LYS A 475 -29.55 15.11 11.52
CA LYS A 475 -28.27 14.47 11.18
C LYS A 475 -27.79 14.90 9.79
N ILE A 476 -26.54 15.33 9.70
CA ILE A 476 -25.87 15.58 8.42
C ILE A 476 -25.21 14.28 7.96
N ILE A 477 -25.45 13.86 6.72
CA ILE A 477 -24.92 12.60 6.18
C ILE A 477 -24.03 12.91 4.97
N GLY A 478 -22.77 12.48 5.06
CA GLY A 478 -21.82 12.50 3.95
C GLY A 478 -21.57 13.89 3.36
N ASN A 479 -21.21 13.89 2.07
CA ASN A 479 -21.20 15.09 1.25
C ASN A 479 -22.39 15.03 0.27
N ASN A 480 -22.93 16.18 -0.14
CA ASN A 480 -24.11 16.23 -1.00
C ASN A 480 -23.84 15.85 -2.48
N PHE A 481 -22.63 15.37 -2.81
CA PHE A 481 -22.19 15.17 -4.19
C PHE A 481 -22.00 13.70 -4.58
N PHE A 482 -21.40 12.90 -3.70
CA PHE A 482 -21.10 11.49 -3.95
C PHE A 482 -20.88 10.72 -2.65
N SER A 483 -21.09 9.41 -2.72
CA SER A 483 -20.69 8.44 -1.70
C SER A 483 -19.61 7.52 -2.26
N VAL A 484 -18.85 6.91 -1.35
CA VAL A 484 -17.84 5.88 -1.68
C VAL A 484 -18.42 4.48 -1.51
N PRO A 485 -17.88 3.45 -2.19
CA PRO A 485 -18.35 2.08 -2.00
C PRO A 485 -18.23 1.61 -0.55
N LEU A 486 -19.27 0.96 -0.02
CA LEU A 486 -19.34 0.56 1.41
C LEU A 486 -18.23 -0.40 1.82
N HIS A 487 -17.79 -1.26 0.89
CA HIS A 487 -16.73 -2.24 1.12
C HIS A 487 -15.32 -1.65 1.11
N THR A 488 -15.17 -0.36 0.81
CA THR A 488 -13.88 0.34 0.77
C THR A 488 -13.18 0.20 2.12
N PRO A 489 -11.99 -0.42 2.18
CA PRO A 489 -11.24 -0.49 3.43
C PRO A 489 -10.71 0.90 3.80
N LEU A 490 -11.04 1.37 4.99
CA LEU A 490 -10.55 2.59 5.60
C LEU A 490 -9.52 2.24 6.68
N ILE A 491 -8.37 2.89 6.64
CA ILE A 491 -7.19 2.57 7.45
C ILE A 491 -6.66 3.85 8.11
N PHE A 492 -6.49 3.79 9.43
CA PHE A 492 -5.81 4.81 10.22
C PHE A 492 -4.46 4.26 10.68
N SER A 493 -3.38 4.97 10.39
CA SER A 493 -2.02 4.53 10.74
C SER A 493 -1.14 5.68 11.19
N GLU A 494 -0.12 5.42 12.01
CA GLU A 494 0.92 6.39 12.31
C GLU A 494 1.84 6.58 11.09
N VAL A 495 2.38 7.80 10.90
CA VAL A 495 3.36 8.15 9.85
C VAL A 495 4.70 7.42 10.04
N GLY A 496 4.68 6.10 9.86
CA GLY A 496 5.78 5.18 10.17
C GLY A 496 5.36 3.71 10.09
N GLY A 497 4.13 3.42 9.66
CA GLY A 497 3.68 2.09 9.26
C GLY A 497 2.89 1.33 10.32
N ARG A 498 2.74 1.87 11.55
CA ARG A 498 1.92 1.22 12.57
C ARG A 498 0.44 1.51 12.32
N THR A 499 -0.30 0.48 11.91
CA THR A 499 -1.75 0.58 11.75
C THR A 499 -2.43 0.68 13.10
N LEU A 500 -3.22 1.73 13.32
CA LEU A 500 -4.02 1.93 14.52
C LEU A 500 -5.33 1.16 14.40
N TYR A 501 -6.07 1.40 13.33
CA TYR A 501 -7.38 0.81 13.11
C TYR A 501 -7.69 0.61 11.62
N ARG A 502 -8.47 -0.41 11.30
CA ARG A 502 -8.95 -0.75 9.96
C ARG A 502 -10.41 -1.18 10.08
N LEU A 503 -11.25 -0.64 9.22
CA LEU A 503 -12.65 -1.03 9.07
C LEU A 503 -13.08 -0.89 7.60
N GLN A 504 -14.25 -1.40 7.23
CA GLN A 504 -14.91 -1.01 5.99
C GLN A 504 -15.76 0.24 6.22
N VAL A 505 -15.95 1.07 5.20
CA VAL A 505 -16.74 2.31 5.32
C VAL A 505 -18.17 2.02 5.79
N GLY A 506 -18.79 0.93 5.34
CA GLY A 506 -20.15 0.53 5.76
C GLY A 506 -20.26 0.15 7.24
N ASP A 507 -19.18 -0.34 7.85
CA ASP A 507 -19.16 -0.81 9.24
C ASP A 507 -19.05 0.33 10.26
N ALA A 508 -18.73 1.56 9.81
CA ALA A 508 -18.54 2.70 10.69
C ALA A 508 -19.79 3.09 11.52
N SER A 509 -20.94 2.51 11.19
CA SER A 509 -22.20 2.72 11.91
C SER A 509 -22.32 1.91 13.20
N GLY A 510 -21.49 0.89 13.39
CA GLY A 510 -21.47 0.03 14.59
C GLY A 510 -20.98 0.73 15.85
N GLU A 511 -21.46 0.30 17.01
CA GLU A 511 -21.12 0.91 18.31
C GLU A 511 -19.64 0.69 18.68
N THR A 512 -19.11 -0.50 18.42
CA THR A 512 -17.70 -0.83 18.71
C THR A 512 -16.78 -0.05 17.79
N GLU A 513 -17.11 -0.01 16.52
CA GLU A 513 -16.42 0.72 15.47
C GLU A 513 -16.45 2.23 15.76
N GLY A 514 -17.60 2.79 16.14
CA GLY A 514 -17.76 4.20 16.48
C GLY A 514 -16.93 4.63 17.69
N ASN A 515 -16.81 3.77 18.70
CA ASN A 515 -15.94 4.02 19.86
C ASN A 515 -14.46 4.02 19.45
N LEU A 516 -14.03 3.04 18.64
CA LEU A 516 -12.65 2.98 18.13
C LEU A 516 -12.32 4.15 17.21
N LEU A 517 -13.25 4.60 16.37
CA LEU A 517 -13.08 5.80 15.54
C LEU A 517 -12.88 7.04 16.42
N SER A 518 -13.67 7.18 17.50
CA SER A 518 -13.56 8.31 18.43
C SER A 518 -12.19 8.37 19.13
N GLU A 519 -11.53 7.22 19.32
CA GLU A 519 -10.18 7.15 19.91
C GLU A 519 -9.04 7.36 18.89
N THR A 520 -9.28 7.09 17.60
CA THR A 520 -8.23 6.94 16.57
C THR A 520 -8.22 8.06 15.53
N VAL A 521 -9.38 8.61 15.18
CA VAL A 521 -9.51 9.67 14.17
C VAL A 521 -8.88 10.97 14.71
N PRO A 522 -7.98 11.63 13.96
CA PRO A 522 -7.37 12.88 14.41
C PRO A 522 -8.38 14.03 14.38
N SER A 523 -8.20 15.01 15.28
CA SER A 523 -9.15 16.13 15.45
C SER A 523 -9.43 16.90 14.15
N TRP A 524 -8.40 17.20 13.35
CA TRP A 524 -8.57 17.94 12.10
C TRP A 524 -9.48 17.20 11.09
N VAL A 525 -9.54 15.86 11.13
CA VAL A 525 -10.48 15.09 10.31
C VAL A 525 -11.89 15.20 10.88
N VAL A 526 -12.05 15.22 12.20
CA VAL A 526 -13.35 15.44 12.85
C VAL A 526 -13.90 16.82 12.48
N ASP A 527 -13.07 17.86 12.56
CA ASP A 527 -13.44 19.24 12.23
C ASP A 527 -14.02 19.34 10.80
N VAL A 528 -13.39 18.65 9.83
CA VAL A 528 -13.79 18.70 8.41
C VAL A 528 -14.92 17.73 8.06
N ALA A 529 -14.87 16.49 8.56
CA ALA A 529 -15.76 15.40 8.14
C ALA A 529 -17.06 15.31 8.97
N ILE A 530 -17.03 15.82 10.20
CA ILE A 530 -18.14 15.74 11.16
C ILE A 530 -18.69 17.13 11.45
N GLU A 531 -17.82 18.08 11.84
CA GLU A 531 -18.24 19.45 12.21
C GLU A 531 -18.42 20.36 10.99
N MET A 532 -18.08 19.87 9.79
CA MET A 532 -18.25 20.55 8.51
C MET A 532 -17.55 21.93 8.46
N VAL A 533 -16.44 22.08 9.19
CA VAL A 533 -15.61 23.28 9.18
C VAL A 533 -14.96 23.40 7.80
N ALA A 534 -15.24 24.51 7.10
CA ALA A 534 -14.67 24.78 5.80
C ALA A 534 -13.14 24.95 5.90
N PRO A 535 -12.34 24.25 5.07
CA PRO A 535 -10.90 24.42 5.08
C PRO A 535 -10.47 25.85 4.73
N LYS A 536 -9.26 26.22 5.11
CA LYS A 536 -8.70 27.54 4.77
C LYS A 536 -8.40 27.62 3.26
N LEU A 537 -8.69 28.77 2.66
CA LEU A 537 -8.33 29.05 1.28
C LEU A 537 -6.83 29.35 1.18
N ASN A 538 -6.17 28.76 0.20
CA ASN A 538 -4.76 29.05 -0.09
C ASN A 538 -4.65 30.42 -0.76
N LYS A 539 -3.71 31.23 -0.28
CA LYS A 539 -3.44 32.55 -0.82
C LYS A 539 -2.13 32.55 -1.59
N LEU A 540 -2.18 33.05 -2.82
CA LEU A 540 -1.03 33.18 -3.69
C LEU A 540 -0.62 34.66 -3.80
N PRO A 541 0.60 35.01 -3.35
CA PRO A 541 1.16 36.33 -3.58
C PRO A 541 1.72 36.42 -5.00
N PHE A 542 1.37 37.48 -5.74
CA PHE A 542 1.93 37.77 -7.06
C PHE A 542 2.22 39.26 -7.21
N TYR A 543 2.98 39.59 -8.25
CA TYR A 543 3.29 40.97 -8.59
C TYR A 543 2.67 41.30 -9.94
N LEU A 544 2.02 42.46 -10.02
CA LEU A 544 1.48 43.02 -11.25
C LEU A 544 2.36 44.20 -11.67
N LEU A 545 2.78 44.18 -12.92
CA LEU A 545 3.64 45.19 -13.54
C LEU A 545 3.00 45.64 -14.86
N PRO A 546 3.33 46.83 -15.38
CA PRO A 546 3.00 47.20 -16.75
C PRO A 546 4.02 46.62 -17.74
N HIS A 547 3.52 46.07 -18.85
CA HIS A 547 4.36 45.51 -19.91
C HIS A 547 5.35 46.52 -20.50
N SER A 548 6.52 46.03 -20.90
CA SER A 548 7.67 46.84 -21.33
C SER A 548 7.37 47.76 -22.52
N THR A 549 6.42 47.39 -23.38
CA THR A 549 5.96 48.18 -24.53
C THR A 549 5.07 49.38 -24.15
N CYS A 550 4.48 49.37 -22.95
CA CYS A 550 3.58 50.42 -22.45
C CYS A 550 4.29 51.47 -21.57
N GLN A 551 5.62 51.43 -21.44
CA GLN A 551 6.35 52.23 -20.45
C GLN A 551 6.62 53.69 -20.89
N SER A 552 6.14 54.65 -20.10
CA SER A 552 6.73 55.99 -20.00
C SER A 552 7.86 56.02 -18.94
N LYS A 553 8.80 56.96 -19.01
CA LYS A 553 9.97 57.03 -18.09
C LYS A 553 9.61 57.14 -16.59
N GLN A 554 8.36 57.44 -16.23
CA GLN A 554 7.87 57.54 -14.85
C GLN A 554 7.25 56.24 -14.30
N ASP A 555 6.88 55.27 -15.16
CA ASP A 555 6.13 54.06 -14.75
C ASP A 555 7.00 52.86 -14.36
N ARG A 556 8.33 52.95 -14.52
CA ARG A 556 9.29 51.86 -14.23
C ARG A 556 9.34 51.38 -12.77
N GLN A 557 8.58 51.98 -11.86
CA GLN A 557 8.65 51.70 -10.42
C GLN A 557 7.33 51.28 -9.76
N LYS A 558 6.18 51.26 -10.47
CA LYS A 558 4.91 50.78 -9.89
C LYS A 558 4.85 49.26 -9.96
N LYS A 559 5.36 48.62 -8.90
CA LYS A 559 5.26 47.17 -8.67
C LYS A 559 4.21 46.92 -7.61
N ASP A 560 3.02 46.53 -8.04
CA ASP A 560 1.93 46.25 -7.11
C ASP A 560 2.02 44.80 -6.65
N ARG A 561 2.23 44.61 -5.34
CA ARG A 561 2.17 43.30 -4.70
C ARG A 561 0.73 42.98 -4.34
N LEU A 562 0.16 42.00 -5.02
CA LEU A 562 -1.20 41.53 -4.79
C LEU A 562 -1.17 40.15 -4.15
N VAL A 563 -2.25 39.83 -3.44
CA VAL A 563 -2.47 38.51 -2.85
C VAL A 563 -3.91 38.13 -3.16
N ALA A 564 -4.08 37.02 -3.87
CA ALA A 564 -5.39 36.47 -4.19
C ALA A 564 -5.47 35.01 -3.76
N ASN A 565 -6.63 34.39 -3.91
CA ASN A 565 -6.73 32.94 -3.79
C ASN A 565 -6.00 32.27 -4.98
N ASP A 566 -5.47 31.08 -4.77
CA ASP A 566 -4.76 30.29 -5.79
C ASP A 566 -5.60 30.02 -7.06
N PHE A 567 -6.93 29.96 -6.95
CA PHE A 567 -7.86 29.79 -8.08
C PHE A 567 -8.42 31.10 -8.68
N ILE A 568 -7.75 32.25 -8.51
CA ILE A 568 -8.19 33.50 -9.15
C ILE A 568 -8.16 33.39 -10.67
N GLN A 569 -9.23 33.84 -11.35
CA GLN A 569 -9.30 33.87 -12.81
C GLN A 569 -8.58 35.12 -13.36
N CYS A 570 -7.84 34.98 -14.46
CA CYS A 570 -7.19 36.12 -15.14
C CYS A 570 -8.15 37.26 -15.44
N ARG A 571 -9.40 36.94 -15.80
CA ARG A 571 -10.46 37.94 -15.99
C ARG A 571 -10.67 38.86 -14.77
N LYS A 572 -10.57 38.35 -13.54
CA LYS A 572 -10.70 39.19 -12.33
C LYS A 572 -9.48 40.08 -12.13
N VAL A 573 -8.32 39.64 -12.59
CA VAL A 573 -7.11 40.45 -12.60
C VAL A 573 -7.20 41.53 -13.68
N SER A 574 -7.73 41.22 -14.87
CA SER A 574 -7.95 42.22 -15.92
C SER A 574 -9.04 43.24 -15.52
N GLU A 575 -10.13 42.80 -14.89
CA GLU A 575 -11.13 43.69 -14.27
C GLU A 575 -10.46 44.63 -13.25
N HIS A 576 -9.56 44.11 -12.39
CA HIS A 576 -8.80 44.94 -11.46
C HIS A 576 -7.91 45.98 -12.17
N VAL A 577 -7.26 45.59 -13.26
CA VAL A 577 -6.44 46.51 -14.07
C VAL A 577 -7.31 47.60 -14.70
N VAL A 578 -8.44 47.23 -15.32
CA VAL A 578 -9.37 48.19 -15.95
C VAL A 578 -9.94 49.16 -14.92
N GLU A 579 -10.44 48.66 -13.79
CA GLU A 579 -11.12 49.49 -12.81
C GLU A 579 -10.18 50.37 -11.98
N LYS A 580 -9.03 49.83 -11.54
CA LYS A 580 -8.17 50.52 -10.57
C LYS A 580 -6.93 51.13 -11.16
N ILE A 581 -6.37 50.53 -12.21
CA ILE A 581 -5.10 51.00 -12.79
C ILE A 581 -5.36 51.93 -13.98
N LEU A 582 -6.30 51.58 -14.86
CA LEU A 582 -6.67 52.40 -16.03
C LEU A 582 -7.81 53.38 -15.72
N GLY A 583 -8.82 52.97 -14.95
CA GLY A 583 -9.97 53.80 -14.57
C GLY A 583 -9.69 54.91 -13.56
N SER A 584 -8.52 54.92 -12.93
CA SER A 584 -8.12 55.97 -11.98
C SER A 584 -7.50 57.22 -12.64
N GLY A 585 -7.42 57.25 -13.98
CA GLY A 585 -6.88 58.37 -14.76
C GLY A 585 -7.77 59.62 -14.85
N ASP A 586 -9.09 59.51 -14.62
CA ASP A 586 -10.06 60.58 -14.95
C ASP A 586 -10.68 61.33 -13.75
N MET A 587 -10.07 61.25 -12.56
CA MET A 587 -10.53 62.02 -11.40
C MET A 587 -9.38 62.73 -10.68
N ASN A 588 -8.83 63.75 -11.33
CA ASN A 588 -8.12 64.83 -10.63
C ASN A 588 -8.23 66.15 -11.39
N GLY A 589 -9.31 66.88 -11.12
CA GLY A 589 -9.47 68.26 -11.59
C GLY A 589 -10.76 68.91 -11.11
N ALA A 590 -10.62 69.83 -10.16
CA ALA A 590 -11.57 70.90 -9.78
C ALA A 590 -12.49 70.66 -8.55
N THR A 591 -12.12 71.39 -7.49
CA THR A 591 -12.88 71.80 -6.30
C THR A 591 -14.12 72.65 -6.64
N GLY A 592 -15.24 72.45 -5.93
CA GLY A 592 -16.25 73.51 -5.70
C GLY A 592 -17.72 73.10 -5.57
N THR A 593 -18.20 72.98 -4.33
CA THR A 593 -19.56 73.34 -3.80
C THR A 593 -20.87 72.76 -4.37
N THR A 594 -21.51 71.94 -3.52
CA THR A 594 -22.95 71.83 -3.16
C THR A 594 -24.06 72.17 -4.17
N GLY A 595 -24.94 71.19 -4.41
CA GLY A 595 -26.32 71.41 -4.88
C GLY A 595 -26.99 70.13 -5.41
N SER A 596 -28.07 69.69 -4.77
CA SER A 596 -28.88 68.51 -5.16
C SER A 596 -29.55 68.64 -6.53
N THR A 597 -29.55 67.60 -7.35
CA THR A 597 -30.77 67.05 -8.01
C THR A 597 -30.45 65.77 -8.79
N LYS A 598 -31.26 64.73 -8.56
CA LYS A 598 -31.35 63.55 -9.42
C LYS A 598 -31.91 63.99 -10.79
N SER A 599 -31.23 63.65 -11.87
CA SER A 599 -31.85 63.54 -13.18
C SER A 599 -31.25 62.35 -13.93
N ASN A 600 -32.15 61.47 -14.39
CA ASN A 600 -31.86 60.36 -15.29
C ASN A 600 -31.32 60.92 -16.61
N SER A 601 -30.20 60.37 -17.07
CA SER A 601 -29.92 60.30 -18.51
C SER A 601 -29.30 58.94 -18.81
N ASN A 602 -30.02 58.17 -19.63
CA ASN A 602 -29.53 56.97 -20.30
C ASN A 602 -28.38 57.39 -21.22
N GLY A 603 -27.15 57.07 -20.82
CA GLY A 603 -25.98 57.08 -21.68
C GLY A 603 -25.58 55.63 -21.94
N ASP A 604 -25.84 55.19 -23.17
CA ASP A 604 -25.41 53.91 -23.73
C ASP A 604 -23.87 53.89 -23.70
N SER A 605 -23.30 53.22 -22.69
CA SER A 605 -21.87 52.90 -22.66
C SER A 605 -21.76 51.43 -23.06
N THR A 606 -21.09 51.22 -24.19
CA THR A 606 -20.70 49.91 -24.68
C THR A 606 -19.95 49.16 -23.58
N ASN A 607 -20.62 48.20 -22.94
CA ASN A 607 -20.02 47.19 -22.07
C ASN A 607 -19.19 46.23 -22.93
N GLU A 608 -18.08 46.73 -23.48
CA GLU A 608 -17.02 45.88 -24.01
C GLU A 608 -16.40 45.10 -22.84
N ALA A 609 -16.17 43.80 -23.05
CA ALA A 609 -15.63 42.94 -22.02
C ALA A 609 -14.21 43.42 -21.62
N PRO A 610 -13.83 43.35 -20.33
CA PRO A 610 -12.49 43.79 -19.87
C PRO A 610 -11.33 43.07 -20.58
N GLU A 611 -11.62 41.90 -21.17
CA GLU A 611 -10.71 41.08 -21.98
C GLU A 611 -10.36 41.73 -23.34
N GLU A 612 -11.18 42.64 -23.86
CA GLU A 612 -10.88 43.39 -25.09
C GLU A 612 -9.99 44.62 -24.85
N LYS A 613 -9.81 45.03 -23.57
CA LYS A 613 -9.11 46.26 -23.18
C LYS A 613 -7.74 46.04 -22.53
N VAL A 614 -7.47 44.84 -22.03
CA VAL A 614 -6.25 44.52 -21.27
C VAL A 614 -5.71 43.15 -21.67
N GLU A 615 -4.44 43.11 -22.08
CA GLU A 615 -3.66 41.89 -22.26
C GLU A 615 -2.81 41.65 -21.01
N LEU A 616 -2.82 40.41 -20.50
CA LEU A 616 -1.98 39.97 -19.38
C LEU A 616 -0.89 39.04 -19.90
N LEU A 617 0.35 39.21 -19.45
CA LEU A 617 1.46 38.36 -19.84
C LEU A 617 2.15 37.73 -18.62
N CYS A 618 2.67 36.52 -18.81
CA CYS A 618 3.54 35.86 -17.86
C CYS A 618 4.81 35.41 -18.61
N CYS A 619 5.98 35.89 -18.18
CA CYS A 619 7.28 35.51 -18.77
C CYS A 619 7.40 35.72 -20.31
N ASP A 620 6.92 36.84 -20.83
CA ASP A 620 6.98 37.21 -22.26
C ASP A 620 6.29 36.22 -23.23
N GLN A 621 5.49 35.29 -22.72
CA GLN A 621 4.53 34.54 -23.51
C GLN A 621 3.19 35.29 -23.50
N GLU A 622 2.64 35.56 -24.70
CA GLU A 622 1.25 35.98 -24.82
C GLU A 622 0.38 34.89 -24.19
N GLU A 623 -0.42 35.23 -23.17
CA GLU A 623 -1.55 34.38 -22.77
C GLU A 623 -2.69 34.55 -23.80
N LYS A 624 -2.43 34.17 -25.05
CA LYS A 624 -3.42 34.17 -26.12
C LYS A 624 -4.47 33.09 -25.86
N ILE A 625 -5.72 33.53 -25.66
CA ILE A 625 -6.91 32.70 -25.81
C ILE A 625 -7.10 32.45 -27.31
N ASP A 626 -6.41 31.47 -27.91
CA ASP A 626 -6.57 31.18 -29.34
C ASP A 626 -7.05 29.74 -29.63
N GLY A 627 -8.23 29.66 -30.25
CA GLY A 627 -8.41 28.90 -31.49
C GLY A 627 -8.96 27.48 -31.44
N LEU A 628 -10.29 27.34 -31.34
CA LEU A 628 -11.04 26.27 -32.05
C LEU A 628 -11.95 26.93 -33.10
N PRO A 629 -12.18 26.30 -34.28
CA PRO A 629 -13.03 26.84 -35.34
C PRO A 629 -14.50 26.89 -34.88
N PRO A 630 -15.40 27.66 -35.54
CA PRO A 630 -16.71 27.97 -34.98
C PRO A 630 -17.59 26.72 -34.98
N MET A 631 -17.78 26.12 -33.81
CA MET A 631 -18.89 25.23 -33.52
C MET A 631 -19.46 25.56 -32.14
N ASP A 632 -20.75 25.86 -32.16
CA ASP A 632 -21.72 25.96 -31.06
C ASP A 632 -21.26 26.57 -29.73
N THR A 633 -21.82 27.75 -29.48
CA THR A 633 -21.82 28.49 -28.22
C THR A 633 -22.45 27.67 -27.09
N SER A 634 -21.70 26.77 -26.47
CA SER A 634 -22.03 26.17 -25.16
C SER A 634 -20.82 25.66 -24.36
N HIS A 635 -19.59 25.73 -24.91
CA HIS A 635 -18.39 25.24 -24.24
C HIS A 635 -17.23 26.23 -24.31
N ALA A 636 -17.24 27.24 -23.43
CA ALA A 636 -16.08 28.11 -23.18
C ALA A 636 -15.89 28.26 -21.66
N SER A 637 -15.24 27.29 -21.03
CA SER A 637 -14.85 27.36 -19.61
C SER A 637 -13.57 26.57 -19.29
N GLY A 638 -12.67 26.42 -20.26
CA GLY A 638 -11.54 25.48 -20.18
C GLY A 638 -10.13 26.05 -20.09
N VAL A 639 -9.94 27.35 -19.84
CA VAL A 639 -8.61 28.01 -19.97
C VAL A 639 -8.09 28.62 -18.64
N THR A 640 -8.66 28.25 -17.49
CA THR A 640 -8.34 28.86 -16.19
C THR A 640 -7.16 28.22 -15.46
N SER A 641 -6.64 27.10 -15.93
CA SER A 641 -5.81 26.20 -15.13
C SER A 641 -4.37 26.01 -15.63
N ALA A 642 -4.01 26.68 -16.73
CA ALA A 642 -2.65 26.75 -17.26
C ALA A 642 -1.71 27.62 -16.39
N LEU A 643 -2.27 28.52 -15.57
CA LEU A 643 -1.51 29.58 -14.89
C LEU A 643 -0.62 29.07 -13.75
N LEU A 644 -1.10 28.14 -12.92
CA LEU A 644 -0.37 27.73 -11.71
C LEU A 644 0.90 26.90 -11.98
N ALA A 645 0.98 26.19 -13.12
CA ALA A 645 2.20 25.45 -13.49
C ALA A 645 3.38 26.39 -13.83
N SER A 646 3.10 27.64 -14.21
CA SER A 646 4.13 28.67 -14.43
C SER A 646 4.47 29.48 -13.17
N TRP A 647 3.60 29.44 -12.15
CA TRP A 647 3.70 30.29 -10.95
C TRP A 647 4.57 29.69 -9.84
N GLU A 648 4.82 28.37 -9.84
CA GLU A 648 5.63 27.70 -8.79
C GLU A 648 7.14 28.03 -8.81
N GLY A 649 7.58 28.94 -9.70
CA GLY A 649 8.97 29.40 -9.75
C GLY A 649 9.20 30.87 -10.06
N ILE A 650 8.17 31.66 -10.39
CA ILE A 650 8.39 32.98 -11.01
C ILE A 650 7.43 34.01 -10.43
N GLY A 651 7.98 34.93 -9.63
CA GLY A 651 7.25 36.01 -8.96
C GLY A 651 6.97 37.23 -9.85
N TYR A 652 6.57 37.05 -11.11
CA TYR A 652 6.33 38.16 -12.04
C TYR A 652 5.17 37.85 -13.00
N LEU A 653 4.04 38.56 -12.85
CA LEU A 653 3.13 38.87 -13.96
C LEU A 653 3.53 40.23 -14.54
N VAL A 654 3.47 40.37 -15.87
CA VAL A 654 3.87 41.57 -16.62
C VAL A 654 2.73 42.10 -17.48
#